data_AF-A0A6J8A2Q5-F1
#
_entry.id   AF-A0A6J8A2Q5-F1
#
_cell.length_a   1.000
_cell.length_b   1.000
_cell.length_c   1.000
_cell.angle_alpha   90.00
_cell.angle_beta   90.00
_cell.angle_gamma   90.00
#
_symmetry.space_group_name_H-M   'P 1'
#
loop_
_entity.id
_entity.type
_entity.pdbx_description
1 polymer ?
#
loop_
_entity_poly.entity_id
_entity_poly.type
_entity_poly.pdbx_seq_one_letter_code
_entity_poly.pdbx_strand_id
1 'polypeptide(L)'
;MTLVEELGGLPLALEQAAAHIKSIKCSFSEYVNKFEKKRLKLLKAASSVMKINKARLAISTTWQLNIDYISRQSENEGLGTAAETVMQIASVLFADDIPKELINIGSPFVEDSNLVEVLEDEMGCKQVIEILTRFSLFQRVHDTSLSVHRLVQEVIRDNMHLKHRCLILQHAMRMVNKALDSSQSPVDVLYDDALKRKGEMGTLVKWSKFAANANSIKTYIFNLNKDEIPEHEIFFNNEILKLLQTTALYHSIHQRQAIALADQAQMIRIMTTVKVDSHFYNNLTRIKIPLLQRDREKILDCLVSVIPVKNEDIHDYTLVVTSGAEALRILGNEAFKEKRYLDAIRYYTEGIRSSPIGNIDSRLFSNRSVAYIRISEFAHAFSDANRCIGIASDNWKGYCWKVYAISGLIEDESFPPTMEAMGLASACIASYKYPPCLLQYDMKISYPIINYQMVERPECLQQDIMSLTDRPFTTLMLRKGRYTINEPLMTTKSIQVIGIEDGVDIDTGPGLQIIRLSKGDFTVDIEPEQTIKTHFEKVNFVSGNHITVHENCIATFYNCKFSNGKKGCDTFPKCTGNIGCINPLKCRQAYREGLLFSGTISLGQAGFPGISVFNGGTAYLDTCLLDRCGGGGVLSEGKGSFMEIKNCTVQNMRQMGIEARNEGAVKISRNTIAGNQAHGIAIGPNGYGFIEENIIQGNGAEGIWCGGALDSHKSTHLNETGASRAVLIDNDIGQNGLSGISCDGCFVEIKGNRIFSNHFWGMMVKSRSSAYILNNEIFDNKCGGIRIGSNYTASVIIDGNTIRDHTGPGVYTVNSVENALKKINKNKPEVSDCFVGNGEILGYSRPPIITSTNVLRNNDKGTQHPNDVVRLIEACSFCRHISHNLKFCSKCKKATYCSKECQTKHWLQHKHMCKLLNSSYVVEVPMSEIEPNNLGAPPGNNKPNMLNIRTFNPKLKGILKGTPPDRRSCKRFIVKIQSGKEYEFYHPNKKLIVYDQTVKLDIQFSNQTLYHLCMECGVLAGEKLTTKKIFCWASFKNNGKTLCFHTDNLPKFQTW
;
A
#
# COMPACT_ATOMS: atom_id res chain seq x y z
N MET A 1 47.13 14.48 -37.09
CA MET A 1 45.91 14.05 -36.37
C MET A 1 45.87 14.79 -35.06
N THR A 2 44.83 15.58 -34.84
CA THR A 2 44.71 16.36 -33.61
C THR A 2 44.35 15.41 -32.47
N LEU A 3 44.97 15.57 -31.30
CA LEU A 3 44.62 14.78 -30.09
C LEU A 3 43.10 14.82 -29.81
N VAL A 4 42.44 15.92 -30.18
CA VAL A 4 40.99 16.11 -30.12
C VAL A 4 40.22 15.11 -30.98
N GLU A 5 40.67 14.82 -32.21
CA GLU A 5 40.05 13.84 -33.10
C GLU A 5 40.18 12.41 -32.55
N GLU A 6 41.35 12.06 -32.00
CA GLU A 6 41.60 10.72 -31.42
C GLU A 6 40.78 10.46 -30.15
N LEU A 7 40.53 11.53 -29.36
CA LEU A 7 39.70 11.48 -28.16
C LEU A 7 38.21 11.74 -28.44
N GLY A 8 37.82 11.97 -29.70
CA GLY A 8 36.43 12.19 -30.11
C GLY A 8 35.80 13.48 -29.58
N GLY A 9 36.60 14.48 -29.21
CA GLY A 9 36.12 15.77 -28.68
C GLY A 9 35.47 15.69 -27.29
N LEU A 10 35.67 14.59 -26.56
CA LEU A 10 35.02 14.36 -25.26
C LEU A 10 35.69 15.22 -24.17
N PRO A 11 34.98 16.16 -23.52
CA PRO A 11 35.58 17.08 -22.55
C PRO A 11 36.35 16.38 -21.43
N LEU A 12 35.79 15.29 -20.89
CA LEU A 12 36.41 14.53 -19.82
C LEU A 12 37.67 13.76 -20.29
N ALA A 13 37.66 13.19 -21.51
CA ALA A 13 38.85 12.52 -22.03
C ALA A 13 39.98 13.52 -22.31
N LEU A 14 39.63 14.72 -22.76
CA LEU A 14 40.57 15.82 -23.00
C LEU A 14 41.18 16.35 -21.71
N GLU A 15 40.37 16.55 -20.66
CA GLU A 15 40.85 16.95 -19.34
C GLU A 15 41.86 15.94 -18.77
N GLN A 16 41.55 14.65 -18.88
CA GLN A 16 42.39 13.56 -18.37
C GLN A 16 43.69 13.40 -19.17
N ALA A 17 43.63 13.55 -20.50
CA ALA A 17 44.81 13.57 -21.34
C ALA A 17 45.69 14.78 -21.02
N ALA A 18 45.10 15.96 -20.82
CA ALA A 18 45.84 17.16 -20.42
C ALA A 18 46.50 17.01 -19.05
N ALA A 19 45.80 16.42 -18.08
CA ALA A 19 46.36 16.11 -16.76
C ALA A 19 47.54 15.12 -16.87
N HIS A 20 47.40 14.07 -17.70
CA HIS A 20 48.47 13.09 -17.95
C HIS A 20 49.72 13.72 -18.54
N ILE A 21 49.54 14.51 -19.61
CA ILE A 21 50.61 15.24 -20.30
C ILE A 21 51.33 16.19 -19.34
N LYS A 22 50.57 16.93 -18.52
CA LYS A 22 51.12 17.88 -17.53
C LYS A 22 51.92 17.17 -16.45
N SER A 23 51.40 16.08 -15.90
CA SER A 23 52.03 15.37 -14.78
C SER A 23 53.28 14.58 -15.19
N ILE A 24 53.30 14.00 -16.40
CA ILE A 24 54.44 13.23 -16.92
C ILE A 24 55.42 14.10 -17.72
N LYS A 25 55.04 15.34 -18.04
CA LYS A 25 55.82 16.28 -18.85
C LYS A 25 56.22 15.70 -20.22
N CYS A 26 55.32 14.98 -20.89
CA CYS A 26 55.55 14.50 -22.26
C CYS A 26 54.95 15.45 -23.30
N SER A 27 55.40 15.38 -24.55
CA SER A 27 54.79 16.15 -25.65
C SER A 27 53.45 15.55 -26.09
N PHE A 28 52.62 16.34 -26.78
CA PHE A 28 51.36 15.85 -27.38
C PHE A 28 51.58 14.66 -28.31
N SER A 29 52.66 14.66 -29.10
CA SER A 29 52.97 13.57 -30.02
C SER A 29 53.34 12.28 -29.30
N GLU A 30 54.08 12.37 -28.19
CA GLU A 30 54.43 11.20 -27.38
C GLU A 30 53.21 10.59 -26.69
N TYR A 31 52.27 11.43 -26.25
CA TYR A 31 51.02 10.96 -25.66
C TYR A 31 50.15 10.23 -26.68
N VAL A 32 49.94 10.81 -27.88
CA VAL A 32 49.17 10.17 -28.96
C VAL A 32 49.76 8.80 -29.32
N ASN A 33 51.09 8.71 -29.45
CA ASN A 33 51.77 7.43 -29.72
C ASN A 33 51.54 6.38 -28.61
N LYS A 34 51.53 6.78 -27.34
CA LYS A 34 51.20 5.89 -26.21
C LYS A 34 49.73 5.48 -26.23
N PHE A 35 48.84 6.42 -26.50
CA PHE A 35 47.40 6.21 -26.61
C PHE A 35 47.08 5.19 -27.71
N GLU A 36 47.63 5.34 -28.91
CA GLU A 36 47.40 4.40 -30.01
C GLU A 36 47.89 2.99 -29.68
N LYS A 37 49.09 2.86 -29.11
CA LYS A 37 49.64 1.56 -28.68
C LYS A 37 48.75 0.88 -27.64
N LYS A 38 48.21 1.62 -26.67
CA LYS A 38 47.34 1.08 -25.63
C LYS A 38 45.94 0.75 -26.18
N ARG A 39 45.38 1.61 -27.04
CA ARG A 39 44.12 1.38 -27.76
C ARG A 39 44.15 0.08 -28.56
N LEU A 40 45.24 -0.14 -29.31
CA LEU A 40 45.44 -1.37 -30.09
C LEU A 40 45.51 -2.62 -29.21
N LYS A 41 46.09 -2.53 -28.00
CA LYS A 41 46.09 -3.64 -27.04
C LYS A 41 44.68 -3.95 -26.52
N LEU A 42 43.90 -2.93 -26.16
CA LEU A 42 42.52 -3.09 -25.69
C LEU A 42 41.60 -3.65 -26.78
N LEU A 43 41.77 -3.20 -28.04
CA LEU A 43 41.04 -3.75 -29.19
C LEU A 43 41.33 -5.24 -29.44
N LYS A 44 42.57 -5.69 -29.21
CA LYS A 44 42.93 -7.10 -29.34
C LYS A 44 42.34 -7.97 -28.21
N ALA A 45 42.20 -7.41 -27.01
CA ALA A 45 41.63 -8.10 -25.84
C ALA A 45 40.10 -8.21 -25.90
N ALA A 46 39.41 -7.26 -26.56
CA ALA A 46 37.95 -7.20 -26.63
C ALA A 46 37.31 -8.06 -27.74
N SER A 47 38.02 -9.05 -28.27
CA SER A 47 37.71 -9.74 -29.54
C SER A 47 36.51 -10.71 -29.52
N SER A 48 35.70 -10.77 -28.45
CA SER A 48 34.61 -11.76 -28.37
C SER A 48 33.19 -11.24 -28.11
N VAL A 49 32.92 -10.02 -27.63
CA VAL A 49 31.51 -9.56 -27.42
C VAL A 49 31.35 -8.04 -27.57
N MET A 50 30.38 -7.62 -28.40
CA MET A 50 29.82 -6.28 -28.63
C MET A 50 30.56 -5.24 -29.50
N LYS A 51 29.78 -4.51 -30.33
CA LYS A 51 30.17 -3.30 -31.06
C LYS A 51 30.56 -2.19 -30.07
N ILE A 52 31.85 -2.05 -29.75
CA ILE A 52 32.34 -1.02 -28.83
C ILE A 52 32.26 0.37 -29.49
N ASN A 53 31.57 1.29 -28.82
CA ASN A 53 31.49 2.71 -29.20
C ASN A 53 32.89 3.36 -29.16
N LYS A 54 33.29 4.04 -30.25
CA LYS A 54 34.58 4.74 -30.38
C LYS A 54 34.85 5.73 -29.23
N ALA A 55 33.80 6.39 -28.71
CA ALA A 55 33.88 7.29 -27.57
C ALA A 55 34.20 6.56 -26.25
N ARG A 56 33.55 5.42 -26.00
CA ARG A 56 33.84 4.58 -24.81
C ARG A 56 35.25 4.02 -24.85
N LEU A 57 35.72 3.60 -26.03
CA LEU A 57 37.09 3.11 -26.21
C LEU A 57 38.14 4.21 -25.95
N ALA A 58 37.90 5.44 -26.40
CA ALA A 58 38.81 6.56 -26.17
C ALA A 58 38.91 6.94 -24.68
N ILE A 59 37.77 6.96 -23.97
CA ILE A 59 37.71 7.18 -22.52
C ILE A 59 38.43 6.05 -21.77
N SER A 60 38.09 4.79 -22.07
CA SER A 60 38.70 3.60 -21.45
C SER A 60 40.22 3.56 -21.66
N THR A 61 40.69 3.87 -22.87
CA THR A 61 42.13 3.91 -23.18
C THR A 61 42.85 5.00 -22.38
N THR A 62 42.25 6.19 -22.27
CA THR A 62 42.81 7.32 -21.52
C THR A 62 42.92 7.00 -20.02
N TRP A 63 41.87 6.41 -19.44
CA TRP A 63 41.89 6.03 -18.03
C TRP A 63 42.83 4.87 -17.73
N GLN A 64 42.95 3.89 -18.63
CA GLN A 64 43.90 2.81 -18.42
C GLN A 64 45.35 3.32 -18.39
N LEU A 65 45.68 4.35 -19.17
CA LEU A 65 46.99 5.00 -19.10
C LEU A 65 47.23 5.70 -17.77
N ASN A 66 46.20 6.33 -17.19
CA ASN A 66 46.30 6.98 -15.88
C ASN A 66 46.38 5.94 -14.74
N ILE A 67 45.62 4.85 -14.82
CA ILE A 67 45.65 3.73 -13.87
C ILE A 67 47.02 3.05 -13.86
N ASP A 68 47.53 2.64 -15.03
CA ASP A 68 48.86 2.03 -15.17
C ASP A 68 49.97 2.92 -14.57
N TYR A 69 49.78 4.24 -14.61
CA TYR A 69 50.73 5.20 -14.05
C TYR A 69 50.65 5.28 -12.52
N ILE A 70 49.44 5.26 -11.95
CA ILE A 70 49.24 5.23 -10.48
C ILE A 70 50.00 4.04 -9.89
N SER A 71 49.86 2.84 -10.47
CA SER A 71 50.59 1.65 -10.02
C SER A 71 52.11 1.85 -10.06
N ARG A 72 52.66 2.39 -11.17
CA ARG A 72 54.11 2.62 -11.29
C ARG A 72 54.66 3.68 -10.33
N GLN A 73 53.91 4.76 -10.09
CA GLN A 73 54.37 5.79 -9.14
C GLN A 73 54.27 5.31 -7.70
N SER A 74 53.24 4.54 -7.38
CA SER A 74 53.12 3.88 -6.08
C SER A 74 54.35 3.02 -5.79
N GLU A 75 54.84 2.26 -6.78
CA GLU A 75 56.10 1.51 -6.68
C GLU A 75 57.33 2.42 -6.52
N ASN A 76 57.45 3.48 -7.34
CA ASN A 76 58.60 4.40 -7.29
C ASN A 76 58.71 5.18 -5.98
N GLU A 77 57.58 5.53 -5.36
CA GLU A 77 57.52 6.25 -4.08
C GLU A 77 57.61 5.29 -2.87
N GLY A 78 57.82 3.98 -3.11
CA GLY A 78 57.98 2.98 -2.05
C GLY A 78 56.68 2.54 -1.38
N LEU A 79 55.52 2.89 -1.95
CA LEU A 79 54.19 2.59 -1.41
C LEU A 79 53.63 1.24 -1.89
N GLY A 80 54.37 0.50 -2.71
CA GLY A 80 53.96 -0.80 -3.24
C GLY A 80 52.62 -0.72 -3.99
N THR A 81 51.68 -1.60 -3.65
CA THR A 81 50.34 -1.68 -4.27
C THR A 81 49.30 -0.81 -3.57
N ALA A 82 49.65 -0.13 -2.47
CA ALA A 82 48.68 0.58 -1.63
C ALA A 82 47.83 1.61 -2.38
N ALA A 83 48.42 2.45 -3.24
CA ALA A 83 47.65 3.46 -3.98
C ALA A 83 46.68 2.83 -5.00
N GLU A 84 47.08 1.71 -5.62
CA GLU A 84 46.22 0.94 -6.51
C GLU A 84 45.04 0.30 -5.75
N THR A 85 45.32 -0.33 -4.61
CA THR A 85 44.28 -0.94 -3.77
C THR A 85 43.28 0.11 -3.27
N VAL A 86 43.73 1.30 -2.83
CA VAL A 86 42.84 2.39 -2.40
C VAL A 86 42.00 2.93 -3.55
N MET A 87 42.56 3.06 -4.75
CA MET A 87 41.79 3.44 -5.94
C MET A 87 40.67 2.42 -6.24
N GLN A 88 40.98 1.12 -6.13
CA GLN A 88 40.02 0.04 -6.33
C GLN A 88 38.93 0.06 -5.25
N ILE A 89 39.28 0.31 -3.99
CA ILE A 89 38.31 0.47 -2.89
C ILE A 89 37.42 1.68 -3.12
N ALA A 90 37.98 2.82 -3.52
CA ALA A 90 37.21 4.02 -3.84
C ALA A 90 36.22 3.80 -5.00
N SER A 91 36.39 2.77 -5.82
CA SER A 91 35.45 2.40 -6.88
C SER A 91 34.12 1.83 -6.36
N VAL A 92 34.05 1.36 -5.11
CA VAL A 92 32.82 0.83 -4.48
C VAL A 92 32.23 1.76 -3.41
N LEU A 93 32.85 2.93 -3.22
CA LEU A 93 32.44 3.98 -2.29
C LEU A 93 31.53 5.03 -2.96
N PHE A 94 30.97 5.95 -2.17
CA PHE A 94 30.13 7.04 -2.66
C PHE A 94 30.95 8.06 -3.46
N ALA A 95 30.65 8.21 -4.75
CA ALA A 95 31.46 8.95 -5.72
C ALA A 95 31.72 10.43 -5.37
N ASP A 96 30.75 11.11 -4.77
CA ASP A 96 30.75 12.57 -4.71
C ASP A 96 31.43 13.14 -3.44
N ASP A 97 31.58 12.34 -2.37
CA ASP A 97 32.15 12.79 -1.09
C ASP A 97 32.71 11.59 -0.28
N ILE A 98 33.91 11.15 -0.62
CA ILE A 98 34.68 10.10 0.07
C ILE A 98 35.54 10.77 1.16
N PRO A 99 35.22 10.63 2.46
CA PRO A 99 36.04 11.21 3.53
C PRO A 99 37.42 10.56 3.59
N LYS A 100 38.46 11.35 3.89
CA LYS A 100 39.83 10.84 4.04
C LYS A 100 39.95 9.78 5.14
N GLU A 101 39.12 9.87 6.17
CA GLU A 101 39.06 8.91 7.27
C GLU A 101 38.60 7.51 6.83
N LEU A 102 38.00 7.36 5.64
CA LEU A 102 37.73 6.03 5.07
C LEU A 102 38.99 5.35 4.54
N ILE A 103 40.10 6.06 4.38
CA ILE A 103 41.39 5.49 3.99
C ILE A 103 42.15 5.14 5.28
N ASN A 104 41.86 3.96 5.82
CA ASN A 104 42.39 3.43 7.07
C ASN A 104 42.67 1.91 6.97
N ILE A 105 43.26 1.34 8.02
CA ILE A 105 43.68 -0.08 8.09
C ILE A 105 42.53 -1.11 8.21
N GLY A 106 41.28 -0.68 8.44
CA GLY A 106 40.12 -1.55 8.62
C GLY A 106 39.89 -2.08 10.05
N SER A 107 38.68 -2.58 10.31
CA SER A 107 38.30 -3.31 11.53
C SER A 107 37.40 -4.51 11.19
N PRO A 108 37.86 -5.76 11.32
CA PRO A 108 39.26 -6.19 11.51
C PRO A 108 40.21 -5.67 10.41
N PHE A 109 41.52 -5.86 10.54
CA PHE A 109 42.46 -5.40 9.51
C PHE A 109 42.15 -5.98 8.12
N VAL A 110 42.40 -5.17 7.09
CA VAL A 110 42.34 -5.61 5.70
C VAL A 110 43.42 -6.66 5.44
N GLU A 111 43.21 -7.54 4.45
CA GLU A 111 44.10 -8.70 4.22
C GLU A 111 45.38 -8.32 3.46
N ASP A 112 45.42 -7.13 2.85
CA ASP A 112 46.58 -6.58 2.15
C ASP A 112 47.59 -6.01 3.16
N SER A 113 48.66 -6.77 3.44
CA SER A 113 49.69 -6.39 4.40
C SER A 113 50.47 -5.14 4.01
N ASN A 114 50.67 -4.90 2.70
CA ASN A 114 51.33 -3.69 2.21
C ASN A 114 50.43 -2.46 2.44
N LEU A 115 49.13 -2.60 2.19
CA LEU A 115 48.17 -1.52 2.47
C LEU A 115 48.13 -1.19 3.97
N VAL A 116 48.16 -2.19 4.85
CA VAL A 116 48.19 -1.97 6.30
C VAL A 116 49.46 -1.21 6.71
N GLU A 117 50.64 -1.67 6.28
CA GLU A 117 51.93 -1.03 6.58
C GLU A 117 51.97 0.44 6.15
N VAL A 118 51.46 0.74 4.94
CA VAL A 118 51.43 2.12 4.42
C VAL A 118 50.41 3.01 5.14
N LEU A 119 49.25 2.46 5.53
CA LEU A 119 48.17 3.24 6.17
C LEU A 119 48.33 3.37 7.69
N GLU A 120 49.23 2.61 8.32
CA GLU A 120 49.65 2.84 9.70
C GLU A 120 50.48 4.12 9.85
N ASP A 121 51.21 4.53 8.81
CA ASP A 121 51.92 5.81 8.76
C ASP A 121 51.02 6.94 8.24
N GLU A 122 50.88 8.02 9.02
CA GLU A 122 50.10 9.20 8.66
C GLU A 122 50.64 9.87 7.36
N MET A 123 51.95 9.77 7.12
CA MET A 123 52.56 10.26 5.88
C MET A 123 52.21 9.38 4.69
N GLY A 124 52.15 8.06 4.85
CA GLY A 124 51.75 7.11 3.81
C GLY A 124 50.35 7.39 3.28
N CYS A 125 49.37 7.66 4.16
CA CYS A 125 48.01 8.04 3.73
C CYS A 125 47.99 9.34 2.91
N LYS A 126 48.77 10.35 3.30
CA LYS A 126 48.89 11.62 2.55
C LYS A 126 49.51 11.40 1.17
N GLN A 127 50.54 10.57 1.07
CA GLN A 127 51.20 10.22 -0.19
C GLN A 127 50.24 9.48 -1.14
N VAL A 128 49.47 8.52 -0.63
CA VAL A 128 48.44 7.82 -1.43
C VAL A 128 47.42 8.82 -2.00
N ILE A 129 46.88 9.72 -1.16
CA ILE A 129 45.91 10.73 -1.62
C ILE A 129 46.54 11.69 -2.65
N GLU A 130 47.81 12.05 -2.48
CA GLU A 130 48.55 12.89 -3.43
C GLU A 130 48.69 12.21 -4.80
N ILE A 131 49.06 10.93 -4.83
CA ILE A 131 49.15 10.16 -6.08
C ILE A 131 47.79 10.08 -6.78
N LEU A 132 46.71 9.79 -6.05
CA LEU A 132 45.36 9.66 -6.62
C LEU A 132 44.83 10.97 -7.21
N THR A 133 45.15 12.11 -6.60
CA THR A 133 44.63 13.42 -7.00
C THR A 133 45.43 14.08 -8.13
N ARG A 134 46.58 13.52 -8.50
CA ARG A 134 47.54 14.11 -9.47
C ARG A 134 47.08 14.12 -10.93
N PHE A 135 46.09 13.29 -11.29
CA PHE A 135 45.60 13.13 -12.68
C PHE A 135 44.14 13.56 -12.87
N SER A 136 43.56 14.29 -11.92
CA SER A 136 42.13 14.65 -11.93
C SER A 136 41.18 13.44 -11.98
N LEU A 137 41.67 12.20 -11.77
CA LEU A 137 40.82 11.01 -11.61
C LEU A 137 40.05 11.10 -10.29
N PHE A 138 40.74 11.58 -9.26
CA PHE A 138 40.18 11.97 -7.98
C PHE A 138 40.35 13.47 -7.81
N GLN A 139 39.32 14.15 -7.36
CA GLN A 139 39.35 15.59 -7.09
C GLN A 139 39.22 15.83 -5.59
N ARG A 140 39.97 16.80 -5.06
CA ARG A 140 39.77 17.25 -3.67
C ARG A 140 38.59 18.22 -3.67
N VAL A 141 37.49 17.84 -3.02
CA VAL A 141 36.30 18.71 -2.90
C VAL A 141 36.47 19.67 -1.73
N HIS A 142 37.00 19.17 -0.62
CA HIS A 142 37.33 19.92 0.59
C HIS A 142 38.68 19.46 1.15
N ASP A 143 39.20 20.14 2.17
CA ASP A 143 40.41 19.69 2.89
C ASP A 143 40.25 18.31 3.55
N THR A 144 39.02 17.78 3.63
CA THR A 144 38.67 16.54 4.34
C THR A 144 38.11 15.43 3.44
N SER A 145 37.90 15.64 2.14
CA SER A 145 37.27 14.61 1.28
C SER A 145 37.71 14.63 -0.19
N LEU A 146 37.47 13.50 -0.85
CA LEU A 146 37.76 13.23 -2.25
C LEU A 146 36.46 12.95 -3.02
N SER A 147 36.42 13.31 -4.29
CA SER A 147 35.40 12.84 -5.23
C SER A 147 36.04 12.09 -6.38
N VAL A 148 35.30 11.17 -6.96
CA VAL A 148 35.69 10.38 -8.13
C VAL A 148 34.52 10.34 -9.10
N HIS A 149 34.79 10.53 -10.38
CA HIS A 149 33.72 10.47 -11.37
C HIS A 149 33.14 9.04 -11.46
N ARG A 150 31.81 8.89 -11.49
CA ARG A 150 31.14 7.57 -11.47
C ARG A 150 31.59 6.63 -12.60
N LEU A 151 31.82 7.18 -13.79
CA LEU A 151 32.37 6.41 -14.92
C LEU A 151 33.80 5.90 -14.67
N VAL A 152 34.64 6.66 -13.93
CA VAL A 152 36.00 6.21 -13.55
C VAL A 152 35.87 5.00 -12.62
N GLN A 153 34.96 5.05 -11.64
CA GLN A 153 34.67 3.89 -10.79
C GLN A 153 34.22 2.68 -11.62
N GLU A 154 33.38 2.88 -12.64
CA GLU A 154 32.90 1.80 -13.53
C GLU A 154 34.04 1.09 -14.25
N VAL A 155 34.95 1.86 -14.86
CA VAL A 155 36.10 1.28 -15.57
C VAL A 155 37.06 0.57 -14.63
N ILE A 156 37.30 1.10 -13.43
CA ILE A 156 38.11 0.41 -12.41
C ILE A 156 37.48 -0.95 -12.07
N ARG A 157 36.15 -0.99 -11.90
CA ARG A 157 35.43 -2.24 -11.59
C ARG A 157 35.48 -3.23 -12.74
N ASP A 158 35.28 -2.78 -13.98
CA ASP A 158 35.31 -3.64 -15.17
C ASP A 158 36.67 -4.31 -15.36
N ASN A 159 37.75 -3.64 -14.97
CA ASN A 159 39.10 -4.18 -15.05
C ASN A 159 39.44 -5.20 -13.94
N MET A 160 38.60 -5.33 -12.91
CA MET A 160 38.81 -6.32 -11.84
C MET A 160 38.05 -7.61 -12.15
N HIS A 161 38.72 -8.76 -12.04
CA HIS A 161 38.05 -10.06 -12.04
C HIS A 161 37.25 -10.30 -10.76
N LEU A 162 36.23 -11.17 -10.81
CA LEU A 162 35.24 -11.33 -9.74
C LEU A 162 35.85 -11.65 -8.36
N LYS A 163 36.83 -12.56 -8.28
CA LYS A 163 37.51 -12.90 -7.02
C LYS A 163 38.18 -11.68 -6.37
N HIS A 164 38.80 -10.82 -7.19
CA HIS A 164 39.44 -9.58 -6.73
C HIS A 164 38.41 -8.53 -6.31
N ARG A 165 37.28 -8.42 -7.04
CA ARG A 165 36.17 -7.53 -6.63
C ARG A 165 35.63 -7.89 -5.25
N CYS A 166 35.51 -9.18 -4.94
CA CYS A 166 35.06 -9.63 -3.62
C CYS A 166 36.01 -9.20 -2.50
N LEU A 167 37.33 -9.37 -2.71
CA LEU A 167 38.36 -8.93 -1.77
C LEU A 167 38.30 -7.41 -1.54
N ILE A 168 38.14 -6.63 -2.61
CA ILE A 168 38.03 -5.17 -2.52
C ILE A 168 36.77 -4.72 -1.77
N LEU A 169 35.63 -5.39 -1.98
CA LEU A 169 34.41 -5.11 -1.22
C LEU A 169 34.58 -5.42 0.28
N GLN A 170 35.26 -6.51 0.61
CA GLN A 170 35.58 -6.87 1.99
C GLN A 170 36.49 -5.81 2.64
N HIS A 171 37.53 -5.36 1.94
CA HIS A 171 38.39 -4.27 2.41
C HIS A 171 37.59 -2.98 2.66
N ALA A 172 36.76 -2.56 1.70
CA ALA A 172 35.91 -1.38 1.82
C ALA A 172 34.99 -1.47 3.05
N MET A 173 34.39 -2.65 3.27
CA MET A 173 33.48 -2.89 4.38
C MET A 173 34.20 -2.78 5.74
N ARG A 174 35.40 -3.37 5.87
CA ARG A 174 36.25 -3.26 7.07
C ARG A 174 36.69 -1.83 7.34
N MET A 175 37.06 -1.07 6.30
CA MET A 175 37.47 0.33 6.43
C MET A 175 36.32 1.24 6.87
N VAL A 176 35.13 1.05 6.30
CA VAL A 176 33.92 1.76 6.74
C VAL A 176 33.56 1.39 8.19
N ASN A 177 33.67 0.12 8.58
CA ASN A 177 33.41 -0.31 9.96
C ASN A 177 34.38 0.36 10.96
N LYS A 178 35.68 0.46 10.64
CA LYS A 178 36.66 1.19 11.46
C LYS A 178 36.33 2.69 11.58
N ALA A 179 35.91 3.32 10.49
CA ALA A 179 35.52 4.72 10.49
C ALA A 179 34.24 4.95 11.31
N LEU A 180 33.27 4.03 11.22
CA LEU A 180 32.05 4.07 12.04
C LEU A 180 32.38 3.91 13.53
N ASP A 181 33.30 3.00 13.90
CA ASP A 181 33.75 2.78 15.29
C ASP A 181 34.46 3.97 15.92
N SER A 182 35.11 4.80 15.09
CA SER A 182 35.79 6.02 15.53
C SER A 182 34.89 7.26 15.49
N SER A 183 33.62 7.10 15.09
CA SER A 183 32.65 8.18 14.98
C SER A 183 31.52 8.05 16.00
N GLN A 184 30.89 9.16 16.35
CA GLN A 184 29.70 9.14 17.21
C GLN A 184 28.51 8.56 16.45
N SER A 185 27.83 7.57 17.02
CA SER A 185 26.65 6.94 16.44
C SER A 185 25.37 7.68 16.85
N PRO A 186 24.32 7.73 16.01
CA PRO A 186 23.01 8.25 16.42
C PRO A 186 22.40 7.48 17.61
N VAL A 187 22.83 6.24 17.86
CA VAL A 187 22.43 5.45 19.03
C VAL A 187 22.94 6.11 20.33
N ASP A 188 24.15 6.68 20.30
CA ASP A 188 24.77 7.31 21.47
C ASP A 188 24.01 8.58 21.87
N VAL A 189 23.54 9.35 20.88
CA VAL A 189 22.71 10.56 21.08
C VAL A 189 21.39 10.24 21.77
N LEU A 190 20.79 9.08 21.48
CA LEU A 190 19.50 8.70 22.05
C LEU A 190 19.60 8.10 23.46
N TYR A 191 20.68 7.37 23.76
CA TYR A 191 20.74 6.49 24.93
C TYR A 191 21.85 6.79 25.95
N ASP A 192 22.84 7.65 25.65
CA ASP A 192 23.89 8.03 26.61
C ASP A 192 23.55 9.32 27.36
N ASP A 193 23.30 9.22 28.67
CA ASP A 193 22.89 10.33 29.54
C ASP A 193 23.98 11.40 29.77
N ALA A 194 25.27 11.08 29.54
CA ALA A 194 26.37 12.03 29.62
C ALA A 194 26.51 12.87 28.34
N LEU A 195 26.22 12.27 27.17
CA LEU A 195 26.26 12.91 25.85
C LEU A 195 24.94 13.61 25.47
N LYS A 196 23.80 13.25 26.07
CA LYS A 196 22.51 13.97 25.95
C LYS A 196 22.59 15.45 26.34
N ARG A 197 23.55 15.86 27.17
CA ARG A 197 23.77 17.26 27.58
C ARG A 197 24.78 18.00 26.71
N LYS A 198 25.48 17.29 25.81
CA LYS A 198 26.64 17.76 25.02
C LYS A 198 26.48 17.57 23.51
N GLY A 199 25.30 17.21 23.02
CA GLY A 199 25.01 17.10 21.58
C GLY A 199 25.12 18.45 20.90
N GLU A 200 26.34 18.84 20.55
CA GLU A 200 26.64 20.03 19.78
C GLU A 200 26.18 19.82 18.33
N MET A 201 25.68 20.89 17.72
CA MET A 201 25.20 20.89 16.33
C MET A 201 26.30 20.41 15.38
N GLY A 202 25.99 19.44 14.50
CA GLY A 202 26.93 18.92 13.50
C GLY A 202 27.82 17.75 13.96
N THR A 203 27.63 17.25 15.18
CA THR A 203 28.38 16.08 15.73
C THR A 203 28.18 14.79 14.93
N LEU A 204 27.03 14.59 14.27
CA LEU A 204 26.74 13.37 13.49
C LEU A 204 27.09 13.49 11.99
N VAL A 205 27.65 14.61 11.53
CA VAL A 205 27.94 14.83 10.10
C VAL A 205 28.92 13.78 9.58
N LYS A 206 29.98 13.46 10.32
CA LYS A 206 30.93 12.40 9.93
C LYS A 206 30.25 11.04 9.80
N TRP A 207 29.41 10.67 10.78
CA TRP A 207 28.64 9.43 10.74
C TRP A 207 27.74 9.34 9.50
N SER A 208 27.03 10.42 9.14
CA SER A 208 26.17 10.42 7.94
C SER A 208 26.94 10.19 6.65
N LYS A 209 28.16 10.74 6.53
CA LYS A 209 29.04 10.51 5.37
C LYS A 209 29.51 9.06 5.30
N PHE A 210 29.91 8.47 6.43
CA PHE A 210 30.27 7.06 6.49
C PHE A 210 29.07 6.14 6.17
N ALA A 211 27.88 6.48 6.65
CA ALA A 211 26.65 5.73 6.39
C ALA A 211 26.21 5.80 4.91
N ALA A 212 26.41 6.93 4.23
CA ALA A 212 26.18 7.04 2.80
C ALA A 212 27.12 6.11 1.99
N ASN A 213 28.40 6.05 2.39
CA ASN A 213 29.39 5.13 1.81
C ASN A 213 29.05 3.66 2.11
N ALA A 214 28.60 3.35 3.33
CA ALA A 214 28.10 2.03 3.70
C ALA A 214 26.95 1.58 2.79
N ASN A 215 26.04 2.50 2.45
CA ASN A 215 24.93 2.20 1.54
C ASN A 215 25.41 1.88 0.12
N SER A 216 26.43 2.59 -0.40
CA SER A 216 27.04 2.28 -1.70
C SER A 216 27.61 0.86 -1.75
N ILE A 217 28.37 0.47 -0.71
CA ILE A 217 28.93 -0.89 -0.59
C ILE A 217 27.81 -1.93 -0.53
N LYS A 218 26.80 -1.72 0.31
CA LYS A 218 25.63 -2.61 0.44
C LYS A 218 24.98 -2.82 -0.93
N THR A 219 24.66 -1.75 -1.65
CA THR A 219 24.04 -1.84 -2.97
C THR A 219 24.90 -2.68 -3.92
N TYR A 220 26.22 -2.53 -3.86
CA TYR A 220 27.14 -3.36 -4.64
C TYR A 220 27.06 -4.84 -4.30
N ILE A 221 27.15 -5.19 -3.02
CA ILE A 221 27.13 -6.58 -2.54
C ILE A 221 25.85 -7.29 -2.99
N PHE A 222 24.68 -6.65 -2.84
CA PHE A 222 23.39 -7.27 -3.17
C PHE A 222 23.04 -7.26 -4.67
N ASN A 223 23.80 -6.52 -5.49
CA ASN A 223 23.65 -6.52 -6.95
C ASN A 223 24.60 -7.51 -7.65
N LEU A 224 25.52 -8.17 -6.93
CA LEU A 224 26.33 -9.23 -7.50
C LEU A 224 25.46 -10.46 -7.84
N ASN A 225 25.70 -11.06 -9.00
CA ASN A 225 24.94 -12.21 -9.47
C ASN A 225 25.21 -13.43 -8.58
N LYS A 226 24.17 -14.00 -7.96
CA LYS A 226 24.31 -15.03 -6.90
C LYS A 226 24.97 -16.31 -7.40
N ASP A 227 24.83 -16.62 -8.68
CA ASP A 227 25.35 -17.84 -9.30
C ASP A 227 26.86 -17.78 -9.59
N GLU A 228 27.49 -16.60 -9.49
CA GLU A 228 28.91 -16.40 -9.81
C GLU A 228 29.81 -16.28 -8.56
N ILE A 229 29.24 -16.14 -7.35
CA ILE A 229 30.00 -15.87 -6.13
C ILE A 229 30.57 -17.19 -5.57
N PRO A 230 31.92 -17.39 -5.54
CA PRO A 230 32.51 -18.68 -5.18
C PRO A 230 32.30 -19.10 -3.72
N GLU A 231 32.04 -18.15 -2.82
CA GLU A 231 31.98 -18.39 -1.37
C GLU A 231 30.87 -17.54 -0.74
N HIS A 232 29.69 -18.12 -0.56
CA HIS A 232 28.55 -17.52 0.15
C HIS A 232 28.87 -17.25 1.65
N GLU A 233 30.07 -17.58 2.14
CA GLU A 233 30.54 -17.31 3.51
C GLU A 233 31.32 -15.99 3.65
N ILE A 234 31.94 -15.46 2.57
CA ILE A 234 32.80 -14.25 2.66
C ILE A 234 32.03 -13.02 3.12
N PHE A 235 30.82 -12.81 2.59
CA PHE A 235 30.03 -11.61 2.87
C PHE A 235 29.06 -11.74 4.04
N PHE A 236 28.68 -12.96 4.41
CA PHE A 236 27.64 -13.20 5.41
C PHE A 236 28.27 -13.47 6.77
N ASN A 237 28.84 -12.43 7.37
CA ASN A 237 29.53 -12.46 8.66
C ASN A 237 29.05 -11.32 9.58
N ASN A 238 29.71 -11.09 10.73
CA ASN A 238 29.33 -10.00 11.63
C ASN A 238 29.58 -8.60 11.02
N GLU A 239 30.50 -8.47 10.07
CA GLU A 239 30.87 -7.19 9.45
C GLU A 239 29.72 -6.64 8.57
N ILE A 240 29.02 -7.48 7.81
CA ILE A 240 27.86 -7.07 7.00
C ILE A 240 26.64 -6.71 7.85
N LEU A 241 26.46 -7.36 9.01
CA LEU A 241 25.34 -7.09 9.91
C LEU A 241 25.41 -5.66 10.46
N LYS A 242 26.61 -5.21 10.81
CA LYS A 242 26.87 -3.83 11.24
C LYS A 242 26.65 -2.81 10.11
N LEU A 243 27.07 -3.18 8.89
CA LEU A 243 26.82 -2.37 7.70
C LEU A 243 25.30 -2.17 7.47
N LEU A 244 24.54 -3.27 7.48
CA LEU A 244 23.08 -3.26 7.28
C LEU A 244 22.33 -2.51 8.37
N GLN A 245 22.74 -2.65 9.63
CA GLN A 245 22.16 -1.87 10.73
C GLN A 245 22.36 -0.35 10.49
N THR A 246 23.57 0.03 10.06
CA THR A 246 23.92 1.42 9.77
C THR A 246 23.13 1.98 8.59
N THR A 247 22.98 1.21 7.50
CA THR A 247 22.18 1.65 6.34
C THR A 247 20.70 1.73 6.65
N ALA A 248 20.16 0.77 7.41
CA ALA A 248 18.77 0.79 7.84
C ALA A 248 18.48 2.05 8.69
N LEU A 249 19.39 2.40 9.60
CA LEU A 249 19.29 3.61 10.41
C LEU A 249 19.38 4.88 9.56
N TYR A 250 20.33 4.94 8.63
CA TYR A 250 20.50 6.03 7.68
C TYR A 250 19.23 6.26 6.84
N HIS A 251 18.67 5.22 6.23
CA HIS A 251 17.43 5.32 5.44
C HIS A 251 16.24 5.75 6.29
N SER A 252 16.17 5.30 7.55
CA SER A 252 15.11 5.70 8.46
C SER A 252 15.19 7.19 8.83
N ILE A 253 16.39 7.73 9.04
CA ILE A 253 16.63 9.17 9.25
C ILE A 253 16.19 9.99 8.02
N HIS A 254 16.46 9.48 6.81
CA HIS A 254 16.11 10.13 5.54
C HIS A 254 14.67 9.85 5.05
N GLN A 255 13.79 9.31 5.89
CA GLN A 255 12.39 8.97 5.56
C GLN A 255 12.19 7.95 4.43
N ARG A 256 13.21 7.15 4.11
CA ARG A 256 13.12 6.06 3.13
C ARG A 256 12.70 4.77 3.81
N GLN A 257 11.53 4.76 4.44
CA GLN A 257 11.13 3.70 5.37
C GLN A 257 11.00 2.32 4.72
N ALA A 258 10.60 2.24 3.45
CA ALA A 258 10.55 0.99 2.70
C ALA A 258 11.95 0.34 2.57
N ILE A 259 12.97 1.15 2.26
CA ILE A 259 14.37 0.69 2.15
C ILE A 259 14.93 0.35 3.53
N ALA A 260 14.64 1.17 4.54
CA ALA A 260 15.08 0.91 5.92
C ALA A 260 14.57 -0.44 6.45
N LEU A 261 13.32 -0.79 6.14
CA LEU A 261 12.72 -2.07 6.53
C LEU A 261 13.23 -3.24 5.69
N ALA A 262 13.49 -3.02 4.39
CA ALA A 262 14.10 -4.03 3.54
C ALA A 262 15.51 -4.38 4.06
N ASP A 263 16.32 -3.39 4.42
CA ASP A 263 17.64 -3.58 5.03
C ASP A 263 17.54 -4.32 6.37
N GLN A 264 16.57 -3.96 7.21
CA GLN A 264 16.32 -4.64 8.49
C GLN A 264 15.86 -6.09 8.30
N ALA A 265 15.01 -6.38 7.31
CA ALA A 265 14.58 -7.72 6.97
C ALA A 265 15.74 -8.58 6.44
N GLN A 266 16.62 -7.99 5.62
CA GLN A 266 17.84 -8.64 5.15
C GLN A 266 18.80 -8.95 6.32
N MET A 267 19.02 -7.98 7.22
CA MET A 267 19.81 -8.18 8.43
C MET A 267 19.28 -9.36 9.26
N ILE A 268 17.96 -9.40 9.51
CA ILE A 268 17.32 -10.51 10.25
C ILE A 268 17.54 -11.85 9.55
N ARG A 269 17.42 -11.91 8.22
CA ARG A 269 17.68 -13.15 7.46
C ARG A 269 19.12 -13.62 7.65
N ILE A 270 20.11 -12.73 7.58
CA ILE A 270 21.53 -13.08 7.74
C ILE A 270 21.86 -13.47 9.18
N MET A 271 21.22 -12.84 10.17
CA MET A 271 21.38 -13.22 11.57
C MET A 271 20.92 -14.66 11.86
N THR A 272 20.04 -15.24 11.04
CA THR A 272 19.65 -16.66 11.19
C THR A 272 20.71 -17.64 10.69
N THR A 273 21.64 -17.18 9.85
CA THR A 273 22.69 -18.02 9.25
C THR A 273 24.05 -17.85 9.92
N VAL A 274 24.32 -16.68 10.51
CA VAL A 274 25.60 -16.34 11.17
C VAL A 274 25.52 -16.57 12.68
N LYS A 275 26.56 -17.16 13.28
CA LYS A 275 26.66 -17.27 14.74
C LYS A 275 26.95 -15.90 15.35
N VAL A 276 25.92 -15.32 15.97
CA VAL A 276 25.97 -14.03 16.66
C VAL A 276 25.93 -14.25 18.17
N ASP A 277 26.87 -13.68 18.92
CA ASP A 277 26.84 -13.70 20.38
C ASP A 277 25.78 -12.73 20.94
N SER A 278 25.35 -12.98 22.17
CA SER A 278 24.27 -12.19 22.79
C SER A 278 24.62 -10.72 23.00
N HIS A 279 25.91 -10.38 23.18
CA HIS A 279 26.33 -8.99 23.36
C HIS A 279 26.27 -8.23 22.02
N PHE A 280 26.78 -8.83 20.95
CA PHE A 280 26.70 -8.29 19.59
C PHE A 280 25.24 -8.15 19.11
N TYR A 281 24.38 -9.14 19.39
CA TYR A 281 22.94 -9.08 19.11
C TYR A 281 22.26 -7.88 19.78
N ASN A 282 22.52 -7.68 21.06
CA ASN A 282 21.89 -6.60 21.84
C ASN A 282 22.33 -5.22 21.33
N ASN A 283 23.59 -5.07 20.93
CA ASN A 283 24.08 -3.82 20.34
C ASN A 283 23.46 -3.56 18.95
N LEU A 284 23.29 -4.61 18.13
CA LEU A 284 22.63 -4.54 16.81
C LEU A 284 21.13 -4.20 16.88
N THR A 285 20.45 -4.61 17.94
CA THR A 285 18.98 -4.45 18.07
C THR A 285 18.56 -3.35 19.03
N ARG A 286 19.52 -2.58 19.57
CA ARG A 286 19.29 -1.53 20.56
C ARG A 286 18.38 -0.40 20.06
N ILE A 287 18.42 -0.10 18.76
CA ILE A 287 17.61 0.95 18.14
C ILE A 287 16.50 0.32 17.30
N LYS A 288 15.26 0.81 17.46
CA LYS A 288 14.11 0.35 16.69
C LYS A 288 14.02 1.13 15.37
N ILE A 289 13.93 0.38 14.28
CA ILE A 289 13.70 0.89 12.92
C ILE A 289 12.29 0.43 12.51
N PRO A 290 11.45 1.31 11.93
CA PRO A 290 11.71 2.72 11.63
C PRO A 290 11.79 3.58 12.89
N LEU A 291 12.62 4.63 12.86
CA LEU A 291 12.74 5.60 13.94
C LEU A 291 11.42 6.34 14.18
N LEU A 292 11.08 6.56 15.44
CA LEU A 292 9.98 7.44 15.82
C LEU A 292 10.30 8.88 15.40
N GLN A 293 9.27 9.65 15.02
CA GLN A 293 9.43 11.04 14.58
C GLN A 293 10.25 11.88 15.57
N ARG A 294 9.98 11.74 16.88
CA ARG A 294 10.72 12.44 17.95
C ARG A 294 12.22 12.10 17.98
N ASP A 295 12.57 10.82 17.82
CA ASP A 295 13.96 10.39 17.88
C ASP A 295 14.71 10.80 16.61
N ARG A 296 14.01 10.76 15.47
CA ARG A 296 14.50 11.29 14.19
C ARG A 296 14.77 12.79 14.26
N GLU A 297 13.87 13.60 14.83
CA GLU A 297 14.05 15.05 14.97
C GLU A 297 15.31 15.38 15.80
N LYS A 298 15.52 14.70 16.93
CA LYS A 298 16.76 14.87 17.73
C LYS A 298 18.03 14.51 16.97
N ILE A 299 18.00 13.43 16.20
CA ILE A 299 19.13 13.01 15.37
C ILE A 299 19.39 14.03 14.26
N LEU A 300 18.33 14.57 13.64
CA LEU A 300 18.44 15.61 12.61
C LEU A 300 19.04 16.90 13.16
N ASP A 301 18.66 17.32 14.37
CA ASP A 301 19.25 18.50 15.01
C ASP A 301 20.78 18.35 15.18
N CYS A 302 21.26 17.12 15.42
CA CYS A 302 22.69 16.82 15.51
C CYS A 302 23.40 16.62 14.14
N LEU A 303 22.63 16.53 13.04
CA LEU A 303 23.13 16.39 11.66
C LEU A 303 23.26 17.73 10.92
N VAL A 304 22.59 18.79 11.39
CA VAL A 304 22.71 20.11 10.79
C VAL A 304 24.10 20.67 11.09
N SER A 305 24.91 20.96 10.07
CA SER A 305 26.11 21.80 10.23
C SER A 305 25.75 23.25 9.89
N VAL A 306 26.23 24.20 10.68
CA VAL A 306 26.24 25.61 10.27
C VAL A 306 27.32 25.74 9.19
N ILE A 307 26.90 25.65 7.92
CA ILE A 307 27.69 26.21 6.84
C ILE A 307 27.35 27.71 6.82
N PRO A 308 28.31 28.63 6.99
CA PRO A 308 28.07 30.04 6.76
C PRO A 308 27.82 30.21 5.26
N VAL A 309 26.55 30.27 4.88
CA VAL A 309 26.16 30.70 3.55
C VAL A 309 26.59 32.17 3.44
N LYS A 310 27.62 32.43 2.64
CA LYS A 310 27.81 33.75 2.07
C LYS A 310 26.58 34.02 1.21
N ASN A 311 25.71 34.88 1.73
CA ASN A 311 24.53 35.39 1.04
C ASN A 311 24.95 36.31 -0.11
N GLU A 312 25.05 35.77 -1.31
CA GLU A 312 24.98 36.44 -2.61
C GLU A 312 24.46 35.32 -3.55
N ASP A 313 23.27 35.28 -4.14
CA ASP A 313 22.21 36.24 -4.40
C ASP A 313 20.86 35.48 -4.35
N ILE A 314 19.99 35.80 -3.41
CA ILE A 314 18.56 35.54 -3.55
C ILE A 314 17.91 36.91 -3.55
N HIS A 315 17.78 37.48 -4.74
CA HIS A 315 16.99 38.67 -4.92
C HIS A 315 15.52 38.33 -4.65
N ASP A 316 15.10 38.76 -3.46
CA ASP A 316 13.74 39.03 -3.09
C ASP A 316 13.14 40.03 -4.09
N TYR A 317 12.35 39.53 -5.04
CA TYR A 317 11.45 40.37 -5.83
C TYR A 317 10.03 40.09 -5.38
N THR A 318 9.59 40.89 -4.41
CA THR A 318 8.19 41.17 -4.15
C THR A 318 7.62 41.88 -5.38
N LEU A 319 7.11 41.12 -6.34
CA LEU A 319 6.43 41.69 -7.51
C LEU A 319 5.00 42.08 -7.12
N VAL A 320 4.81 43.40 -7.17
CA VAL A 320 3.55 44.13 -7.10
C VAL A 320 2.46 43.42 -7.89
N VAL A 321 1.32 43.21 -7.22
CA VAL A 321 0.08 42.71 -7.82
C VAL A 321 -0.40 43.70 -8.87
N THR A 322 -0.15 43.39 -10.15
CA THR A 322 -0.94 43.94 -11.25
C THR A 322 -1.20 42.88 -12.31
N SER A 323 -2.48 42.79 -12.70
CA SER A 323 -3.07 42.16 -13.90
C SER A 323 -3.32 40.65 -13.88
N GLY A 324 -4.57 40.28 -14.23
CA GLY A 324 -5.17 38.96 -14.04
C GLY A 324 -4.57 37.82 -14.87
N ALA A 325 -5.17 36.62 -14.78
CA ALA A 325 -4.64 35.36 -15.30
C ALA A 325 -4.12 35.40 -16.75
N GLU A 326 -4.68 36.23 -17.63
CA GLU A 326 -4.22 36.41 -19.01
C GLU A 326 -2.85 37.10 -19.11
N ALA A 327 -2.56 38.08 -18.26
CA ALA A 327 -1.27 38.76 -18.24
C ALA A 327 -0.16 37.82 -17.74
N LEU A 328 -0.43 37.04 -16.70
CA LEU A 328 0.47 35.99 -16.21
C LEU A 328 0.73 34.92 -17.27
N ARG A 329 -0.28 34.57 -18.08
CA ARG A 329 -0.12 33.66 -19.22
C ARG A 329 0.83 34.25 -20.27
N ILE A 330 0.72 35.55 -20.58
CA ILE A 330 1.61 36.25 -21.53
C ILE A 330 3.05 36.25 -21.02
N LEU A 331 3.27 36.64 -19.75
CA LEU A 331 4.60 36.59 -19.10
C LEU A 331 5.20 35.19 -19.10
N GLY A 332 4.38 34.17 -18.81
CA GLY A 332 4.81 32.78 -18.90
C GLY A 332 5.23 32.38 -20.32
N ASN A 333 4.51 32.85 -21.36
CA ASN A 333 4.88 32.59 -22.75
C ASN A 333 6.19 33.28 -23.15
N GLU A 334 6.42 34.50 -22.67
CA GLU A 334 7.68 35.24 -22.90
C GLU A 334 8.85 34.51 -22.25
N ALA A 335 8.74 34.16 -20.97
CA ALA A 335 9.74 33.36 -20.27
C ALA A 335 9.99 32.01 -20.97
N PHE A 336 8.94 31.36 -21.48
CA PHE A 336 9.07 30.11 -22.23
C PHE A 336 9.83 30.29 -23.55
N LYS A 337 9.58 31.37 -24.30
CA LYS A 337 10.31 31.72 -25.54
C LYS A 337 11.79 31.97 -25.26
N GLU A 338 12.11 32.58 -24.12
CA GLU A 338 13.47 32.80 -23.63
C GLU A 338 14.14 31.55 -23.04
N LYS A 339 13.47 30.38 -23.07
CA LYS A 339 13.93 29.11 -22.48
C LYS A 339 14.09 29.14 -20.95
N ARG A 340 13.50 30.13 -20.26
CA ARG A 340 13.43 30.20 -18.79
C ARG A 340 12.24 29.37 -18.27
N TYR A 341 12.36 28.05 -18.35
CA TYR A 341 11.24 27.13 -18.09
C TYR A 341 10.74 27.15 -16.66
N LEU A 342 11.61 27.28 -15.65
CA LEU A 342 11.21 27.37 -14.24
C LEU A 342 10.39 28.64 -13.96
N ASP A 343 10.80 29.78 -14.53
CA ASP A 343 10.05 31.03 -14.43
C ASP A 343 8.69 30.92 -15.14
N ALA A 344 8.66 30.31 -16.32
CA ALA A 344 7.41 30.04 -17.03
C ALA A 344 6.46 29.18 -16.18
N ILE A 345 6.96 28.10 -15.55
CA ILE A 345 6.20 27.25 -14.63
C ILE A 345 5.65 28.07 -13.45
N ARG A 346 6.45 28.95 -12.86
CA ARG A 346 6.01 29.86 -11.78
C ARG A 346 4.88 30.76 -12.25
N TYR A 347 5.04 31.47 -13.37
CA TYR A 347 4.01 32.36 -13.92
C TYR A 347 2.71 31.64 -14.25
N TYR A 348 2.78 30.45 -14.88
CA TYR A 348 1.59 29.66 -15.16
C TYR A 348 0.91 29.17 -13.86
N THR A 349 1.69 28.79 -12.85
CA THR A 349 1.16 28.36 -11.55
C THR A 349 0.43 29.50 -10.84
N GLU A 350 0.99 30.71 -10.83
CA GLU A 350 0.31 31.89 -10.29
C GLU A 350 -0.93 32.26 -11.11
N GLY A 351 -0.89 32.10 -12.44
CA GLY A 351 -2.06 32.27 -13.30
C GLY A 351 -3.19 31.30 -12.94
N ILE A 352 -2.87 30.04 -12.65
CA ILE A 352 -3.84 29.02 -12.22
C ILE A 352 -4.43 29.38 -10.86
N ARG A 353 -3.60 29.82 -9.90
CA ARG A 353 -4.04 30.27 -8.56
C ARG A 353 -4.93 31.50 -8.63
N SER A 354 -4.64 32.41 -9.55
CA SER A 354 -5.39 33.66 -9.76
C SER A 354 -6.66 33.46 -10.59
N SER A 355 -6.91 32.25 -11.10
CA SER A 355 -8.10 31.97 -11.90
C SER A 355 -9.35 31.81 -11.01
N PRO A 356 -10.51 32.33 -11.42
CA PRO A 356 -11.75 32.14 -10.68
C PRO A 356 -12.10 30.65 -10.51
N ILE A 357 -12.53 30.27 -9.31
CA ILE A 357 -12.96 28.89 -9.00
C ILE A 357 -14.12 28.52 -9.95
N GLY A 358 -13.90 27.51 -10.80
CA GLY A 358 -14.89 27.03 -11.78
C GLY A 358 -14.72 27.56 -13.21
N ASN A 359 -13.84 28.54 -13.45
CA ASN A 359 -13.53 29.06 -14.79
C ASN A 359 -12.01 29.19 -14.97
N ILE A 360 -11.31 28.05 -14.91
CA ILE A 360 -9.85 28.00 -15.03
C ILE A 360 -9.48 27.84 -16.51
N ASP A 361 -8.57 28.68 -17.00
CA ASP A 361 -8.11 28.64 -18.39
C ASP A 361 -7.27 27.38 -18.67
N SER A 362 -7.76 26.52 -19.57
CA SER A 362 -7.09 25.28 -19.97
C SER A 362 -5.72 25.52 -20.62
N ARG A 363 -5.50 26.70 -21.21
CA ARG A 363 -4.23 27.07 -21.86
C ARG A 363 -3.08 27.15 -20.85
N LEU A 364 -3.35 27.52 -19.59
CA LEU A 364 -2.34 27.57 -18.55
C LEU A 364 -1.79 26.17 -18.22
N PHE A 365 -2.68 25.18 -18.07
CA PHE A 365 -2.27 23.79 -17.87
C PHE A 365 -1.54 23.24 -19.10
N SER A 366 -2.02 23.54 -20.31
CA SER A 366 -1.35 23.13 -21.55
C SER A 366 0.08 23.68 -21.64
N ASN A 367 0.26 24.98 -21.37
CA ASN A 367 1.57 25.63 -21.45
C ASN A 367 2.51 25.20 -20.33
N ARG A 368 2.00 24.94 -19.12
CA ARG A 368 2.81 24.43 -18.01
C ARG A 368 3.20 22.98 -18.21
N SER A 369 2.33 22.15 -18.79
CA SER A 369 2.65 20.76 -19.16
C SER A 369 3.85 20.69 -20.10
N VAL A 370 3.87 21.49 -21.18
CA VAL A 370 5.04 21.52 -22.07
C VAL A 370 6.29 22.09 -21.40
N ALA A 371 6.16 23.04 -20.47
CA ALA A 371 7.29 23.53 -19.69
C ALA A 371 7.89 22.43 -18.79
N TYR A 372 7.06 21.59 -18.16
CA TYR A 372 7.51 20.42 -17.42
C TYR A 372 8.21 19.38 -18.31
N ILE A 373 7.68 19.12 -19.53
CA ILE A 373 8.34 18.24 -20.51
C ILE A 373 9.75 18.76 -20.84
N ARG A 374 9.94 20.07 -20.99
CA ARG A 374 11.25 20.67 -21.30
C ARG A 374 12.28 20.55 -20.17
N ILE A 375 11.88 20.23 -18.96
CA ILE A 375 12.76 19.96 -17.81
C ILE A 375 12.71 18.49 -17.35
N SER A 376 12.16 17.59 -18.18
CA SER A 376 12.03 16.15 -17.90
C SER A 376 11.19 15.79 -16.67
N GLU A 377 10.29 16.68 -16.23
CA GLU A 377 9.35 16.43 -15.12
C GLU A 377 8.06 15.77 -15.65
N PHE A 378 8.19 14.54 -16.19
CA PHE A 378 7.12 13.91 -16.96
C PHE A 378 5.86 13.56 -16.15
N ALA A 379 5.99 13.23 -14.85
CA ALA A 379 4.84 12.94 -13.99
C ALA A 379 3.96 14.20 -13.79
N HIS A 380 4.59 15.35 -13.57
CA HIS A 380 3.91 16.64 -13.48
C HIS A 380 3.28 17.03 -14.83
N ALA A 381 4.01 16.82 -15.94
CA ALA A 381 3.50 17.05 -17.28
C ALA A 381 2.26 16.20 -17.60
N PHE A 382 2.26 14.91 -17.24
CA PHE A 382 1.14 14.00 -17.43
C PHE A 382 -0.10 14.46 -16.64
N SER A 383 0.09 14.90 -15.40
CA SER A 383 -1.00 15.43 -14.57
C SER A 383 -1.64 16.68 -15.19
N ASP A 384 -0.81 17.66 -15.60
CA ASP A 384 -1.28 18.89 -16.23
C ASP A 384 -1.94 18.63 -17.60
N ALA A 385 -1.42 17.68 -18.38
CA ALA A 385 -2.00 17.28 -19.65
C ALA A 385 -3.41 16.69 -19.46
N ASN A 386 -3.58 15.75 -18.52
CA ASN A 386 -4.90 15.21 -18.18
C ASN A 386 -5.84 16.30 -17.64
N ARG A 387 -5.34 17.24 -16.82
CA ARG A 387 -6.16 18.35 -16.32
C ARG A 387 -6.60 19.29 -17.43
N CYS A 388 -5.71 19.59 -18.37
CA CYS A 388 -6.02 20.36 -19.57
C CYS A 388 -7.13 19.69 -20.39
N ILE A 389 -7.01 18.39 -20.66
CA ILE A 389 -8.02 17.60 -21.40
C ILE A 389 -9.35 17.57 -20.66
N GLY A 390 -9.33 17.43 -19.33
CA GLY A 390 -10.55 17.42 -18.52
C GLY A 390 -11.30 18.75 -18.48
N ILE A 391 -10.60 19.88 -18.63
CA ILE A 391 -11.21 21.21 -18.72
C ILE A 391 -11.70 21.50 -20.15
N ALA A 392 -10.87 21.18 -21.15
CA ALA A 392 -11.17 21.40 -22.56
C ALA A 392 -10.84 20.14 -23.36
N SER A 393 -11.83 19.27 -23.55
CA SER A 393 -11.70 17.98 -24.25
C SER A 393 -11.31 18.12 -25.72
N ASP A 394 -11.51 19.29 -26.32
CA ASP A 394 -11.13 19.61 -27.70
C ASP A 394 -9.70 20.12 -27.86
N ASN A 395 -8.97 20.34 -26.76
CA ASN A 395 -7.60 20.83 -26.83
C ASN A 395 -6.63 19.72 -27.28
N TRP A 396 -6.38 19.65 -28.59
CA TRP A 396 -5.47 18.67 -29.21
C TRP A 396 -4.05 18.71 -28.62
N LYS A 397 -3.56 19.89 -28.19
CA LYS A 397 -2.22 20.02 -27.58
C LYS A 397 -2.13 19.26 -26.26
N GLY A 398 -3.21 19.25 -25.47
CA GLY A 398 -3.28 18.46 -24.23
C GLY A 398 -3.01 16.98 -24.49
N TYR A 399 -3.56 16.42 -25.57
CA TYR A 399 -3.29 15.04 -25.97
C TYR A 399 -1.86 14.83 -26.45
N CYS A 400 -1.27 15.77 -27.21
CA CYS A 400 0.15 15.71 -27.58
C CYS A 400 1.07 15.71 -26.35
N TRP A 401 0.79 16.57 -25.36
CA TRP A 401 1.58 16.61 -24.13
C TRP A 401 1.41 15.35 -23.30
N LYS A 402 0.20 14.75 -23.28
CA LYS A 402 -0.03 13.43 -22.67
C LYS A 402 0.82 12.36 -23.35
N VAL A 403 0.90 12.36 -24.68
CA VAL A 403 1.78 11.45 -25.46
C VAL A 403 3.24 11.58 -25.02
N TYR A 404 3.80 12.79 -25.03
CA TYR A 404 5.21 12.99 -24.67
C TYR A 404 5.49 12.67 -23.21
N ALA A 405 4.58 13.01 -22.31
CA ALA A 405 4.71 12.66 -20.90
C ALA A 405 4.69 11.14 -20.70
N ILE A 406 3.81 10.40 -21.40
CA ILE A 406 3.79 8.94 -21.34
C ILE A 406 5.09 8.34 -21.90
N SER A 407 5.57 8.82 -23.04
CA SER A 407 6.85 8.34 -23.62
C SER A 407 8.01 8.54 -22.65
N GLY A 408 8.16 9.74 -22.07
CA GLY A 408 9.20 10.00 -21.06
C GLY A 408 9.03 9.15 -19.79
N LEU A 409 7.79 8.94 -19.32
CA LEU A 409 7.53 8.08 -18.16
C LEU A 409 7.84 6.60 -18.41
N ILE A 410 7.71 6.12 -19.65
CA ILE A 410 8.09 4.75 -20.03
C ILE A 410 9.62 4.65 -20.16
N GLU A 411 10.28 5.65 -20.77
CA GLU A 411 11.74 5.72 -20.90
C GLU A 411 12.45 5.76 -19.53
N ASP A 412 11.89 6.49 -18.56
CA ASP A 412 12.40 6.58 -17.18
C ASP A 412 11.89 5.45 -16.26
N GLU A 413 11.31 4.38 -16.82
CA GLU A 413 10.76 3.19 -16.12
C GLU A 413 9.69 3.48 -15.06
N SER A 414 9.13 4.69 -15.02
CA SER A 414 8.10 5.11 -14.08
C SER A 414 6.71 4.57 -14.42
N PHE A 415 6.43 4.36 -15.71
CA PHE A 415 5.23 3.70 -16.22
C PHE A 415 5.59 2.35 -16.87
N PRO A 416 4.80 1.28 -16.65
CA PRO A 416 5.05 0.02 -17.31
C PRO A 416 4.81 0.15 -18.82
N PRO A 417 5.50 -0.64 -19.66
CA PRO A 417 5.28 -0.66 -21.12
C PRO A 417 3.83 -0.96 -21.52
N THR A 418 3.03 -1.55 -20.64
CA THR A 418 1.58 -1.76 -20.85
C THR A 418 0.80 -0.45 -21.02
N MET A 419 1.35 0.70 -20.59
CA MET A 419 0.76 2.04 -20.76
C MET A 419 0.99 2.63 -22.16
N GLU A 420 1.78 1.99 -23.03
CA GLU A 420 1.96 2.41 -24.44
C GLU A 420 0.62 2.55 -25.18
N ALA A 421 -0.35 1.68 -24.85
CA ALA A 421 -1.69 1.73 -25.43
C ALA A 421 -2.40 3.06 -25.14
N MET A 422 -2.22 3.64 -23.95
CA MET A 422 -2.80 4.94 -23.59
C MET A 422 -2.14 6.09 -24.36
N GLY A 423 -0.83 6.00 -24.60
CA GLY A 423 -0.13 6.96 -25.44
C GLY A 423 -0.62 6.89 -26.89
N LEU A 424 -0.78 5.68 -27.44
CA LEU A 424 -1.35 5.48 -28.78
C LEU A 424 -2.78 6.03 -28.88
N ALA A 425 -3.64 5.74 -27.89
CA ALA A 425 -5.00 6.27 -27.82
C ALA A 425 -5.01 7.81 -27.84
N SER A 426 -4.13 8.43 -27.06
CA SER A 426 -3.98 9.88 -27.01
C SER A 426 -3.47 10.45 -28.34
N ALA A 427 -2.54 9.76 -29.01
CA ALA A 427 -2.03 10.13 -30.33
C ALA A 427 -3.13 10.04 -31.41
N CYS A 428 -3.95 8.99 -31.40
CA CYS A 428 -5.11 8.86 -32.30
C CYS A 428 -6.10 10.01 -32.12
N ILE A 429 -6.44 10.39 -30.88
CA ILE A 429 -7.34 11.53 -30.60
C ILE A 429 -6.70 12.85 -31.04
N ALA A 430 -5.42 13.07 -30.77
CA ALA A 430 -4.71 14.27 -31.21
C ALA A 430 -4.73 14.40 -32.74
N SER A 431 -4.41 13.31 -33.45
CA SER A 431 -4.42 13.24 -34.91
C SER A 431 -5.81 13.46 -35.49
N TYR A 432 -6.85 12.88 -34.88
CA TYR A 432 -8.23 13.08 -35.28
C TYR A 432 -8.67 14.54 -35.14
N LYS A 433 -8.34 15.19 -34.01
CA LYS A 433 -8.73 16.58 -33.73
C LYS A 433 -7.90 17.59 -34.53
N TYR A 434 -6.63 17.32 -34.78
CA TYR A 434 -5.73 18.21 -35.51
C TYR A 434 -4.68 17.42 -36.32
N PRO A 435 -5.01 16.99 -37.55
CA PRO A 435 -4.12 16.16 -38.37
C PRO A 435 -2.68 16.67 -38.54
N PRO A 436 -2.41 17.99 -38.63
CA PRO A 436 -1.04 18.49 -38.74
C PRO A 436 -0.15 18.21 -37.51
N CYS A 437 -0.68 17.74 -36.37
CA CYS A 437 0.15 17.33 -35.24
C CYS A 437 1.11 16.18 -35.58
N LEU A 438 0.76 15.34 -36.57
CA LEU A 438 1.62 14.25 -37.05
C LEU A 438 2.93 14.72 -37.67
N LEU A 439 3.01 15.99 -38.09
CA LEU A 439 4.22 16.60 -38.62
C LEU A 439 5.21 16.99 -37.51
N GLN A 440 4.80 16.97 -36.25
CA GLN A 440 5.69 17.23 -35.12
C GLN A 440 6.68 16.07 -34.99
N TYR A 441 7.97 16.39 -35.06
CA TYR A 441 9.08 15.43 -35.06
C TYR A 441 8.95 14.39 -33.93
N ASP A 442 8.68 14.87 -32.72
CA ASP A 442 8.54 14.02 -31.53
C ASP A 442 7.36 13.05 -31.63
N MET A 443 6.22 13.45 -32.23
CA MET A 443 5.04 12.57 -32.39
C MET A 443 5.31 11.46 -33.41
N LYS A 444 6.03 11.79 -34.50
CA LYS A 444 6.40 10.83 -35.54
C LYS A 444 7.43 9.80 -35.07
N ILE A 445 8.27 10.15 -34.10
CA ILE A 445 9.22 9.21 -33.47
C ILE A 445 8.48 8.27 -32.52
N SER A 446 7.65 8.81 -31.62
CA SER A 446 6.95 8.00 -30.62
C SER A 446 5.92 7.05 -31.25
N TYR A 447 5.22 7.49 -32.29
CA TYR A 447 4.17 6.72 -32.96
C TYR A 447 4.25 6.87 -34.49
N PRO A 448 5.17 6.14 -35.17
CA PRO A 448 5.43 6.30 -36.60
C PRO A 448 4.28 5.85 -37.50
N ILE A 449 3.41 4.96 -37.00
CA ILE A 449 2.21 4.50 -37.69
C ILE A 449 1.03 4.66 -36.72
N ILE A 450 0.14 5.60 -37.03
CA ILE A 450 -1.11 5.83 -36.30
C ILE A 450 -2.25 5.42 -37.22
N ASN A 451 -2.97 4.35 -36.88
CA ASN A 451 -4.13 3.89 -37.63
C ASN A 451 -5.37 3.86 -36.73
N TYR A 452 -6.43 4.55 -37.14
CA TYR A 452 -7.69 4.55 -36.41
C TYR A 452 -8.89 4.51 -37.35
N GLN A 453 -9.97 3.89 -36.90
CA GLN A 453 -11.23 3.76 -37.62
C GLN A 453 -12.38 4.28 -36.75
N MET A 454 -13.26 5.08 -37.35
CA MET A 454 -14.51 5.50 -36.72
C MET A 454 -15.55 4.38 -36.83
N VAL A 455 -16.22 4.07 -35.72
CA VAL A 455 -17.40 3.19 -35.76
C VAL A 455 -18.61 4.05 -36.14
N GLU A 456 -19.08 3.89 -37.38
CA GLU A 456 -20.12 4.74 -37.99
C GLU A 456 -21.51 4.50 -37.37
N ARG A 457 -21.83 3.26 -37.02
CA ARG A 457 -23.14 2.88 -36.45
C ARG A 457 -22.96 2.08 -35.16
N PRO A 458 -23.69 2.38 -34.07
CA PRO A 458 -23.48 1.70 -32.80
C PRO A 458 -23.66 0.17 -32.81
N GLU A 459 -24.48 -0.34 -33.72
CA GLU A 459 -24.75 -1.77 -33.91
C GLU A 459 -23.57 -2.50 -34.58
N CYS A 460 -22.69 -1.78 -35.26
CA CYS A 460 -21.56 -2.34 -36.00
C CYS A 460 -20.33 -2.62 -35.12
N LEU A 461 -20.29 -2.14 -33.87
CA LEU A 461 -19.10 -2.27 -33.00
C LEU A 461 -18.56 -3.70 -32.94
N GLN A 462 -19.44 -4.68 -32.74
CA GLN A 462 -19.02 -6.08 -32.67
C GLN A 462 -18.44 -6.58 -34.00
N GLN A 463 -19.05 -6.22 -35.12
CA GLN A 463 -18.57 -6.59 -36.46
C GLN A 463 -17.22 -5.91 -36.77
N ASP A 464 -17.08 -4.63 -36.43
CA ASP A 464 -15.85 -3.86 -36.63
C ASP A 464 -14.69 -4.45 -35.84
N ILE A 465 -14.93 -4.82 -34.57
CA ILE A 465 -13.93 -5.52 -33.75
C ILE A 465 -13.51 -6.85 -34.40
N MET A 466 -14.48 -7.66 -34.87
CA MET A 466 -14.19 -8.94 -35.52
C MET A 466 -13.44 -8.79 -36.84
N SER A 467 -13.58 -7.65 -37.52
CA SER A 467 -12.93 -7.36 -38.80
C SER A 467 -11.47 -6.88 -38.68
N LEU A 468 -11.01 -6.52 -37.47
CA LEU A 468 -9.65 -6.01 -37.24
C LEU A 468 -8.58 -6.99 -37.73
N THR A 469 -7.54 -6.48 -38.40
CA THR A 469 -6.37 -7.24 -38.87
C THR A 469 -5.18 -7.07 -37.91
N ASP A 470 -4.23 -8.02 -37.94
CA ASP A 470 -3.09 -8.00 -37.01
C ASP A 470 -2.11 -6.85 -37.29
N ARG A 471 -2.07 -6.33 -38.52
CA ARG A 471 -1.23 -5.21 -38.92
C ARG A 471 -1.87 -4.34 -40.03
N PRO A 472 -1.73 -3.01 -39.94
CA PRO A 472 -1.30 -2.25 -38.77
C PRO A 472 -2.39 -2.22 -37.68
N PHE A 473 -1.97 -2.23 -36.41
CA PHE A 473 -2.87 -2.17 -35.26
C PHE A 473 -3.81 -0.95 -35.37
N THR A 474 -5.12 -1.19 -35.34
CA THR A 474 -6.13 -0.17 -35.62
C THR A 474 -6.91 0.17 -34.36
N THR A 475 -6.94 1.45 -34.00
CA THR A 475 -7.73 1.97 -32.87
C THR A 475 -9.17 2.24 -33.31
N LEU A 476 -10.14 1.60 -32.68
CA LEU A 476 -11.56 1.90 -32.90
C LEU A 476 -11.99 3.11 -32.07
N MET A 477 -12.49 4.14 -32.74
CA MET A 477 -12.92 5.39 -32.12
C MET A 477 -14.44 5.48 -32.09
N LEU A 478 -14.98 5.74 -30.90
CA LEU A 478 -16.41 5.80 -30.65
C LEU A 478 -16.86 7.23 -30.36
N ARG A 479 -17.98 7.62 -30.96
CA ARG A 479 -18.68 8.87 -30.62
C ARG A 479 -19.61 8.61 -29.44
N LYS A 480 -20.11 9.68 -28.83
CA LYS A 480 -21.17 9.59 -27.82
C LYS A 480 -22.35 8.80 -28.36
N GLY A 481 -22.76 7.76 -27.64
CA GLY A 481 -23.78 6.83 -28.11
C GLY A 481 -23.80 5.55 -27.29
N ARG A 482 -24.83 4.72 -27.52
CA ARG A 482 -24.99 3.43 -26.89
C ARG A 482 -24.72 2.32 -27.89
N TYR A 483 -23.66 1.57 -27.66
CA TYR A 483 -23.18 0.45 -28.45
C TYR A 483 -23.57 -0.87 -27.77
N THR A 484 -23.77 -1.93 -28.53
CA THR A 484 -24.20 -3.23 -27.99
C THR A 484 -23.30 -4.35 -28.49
N ILE A 485 -22.88 -5.22 -27.58
CA ILE A 485 -22.24 -6.50 -27.87
C ILE A 485 -23.32 -7.58 -27.72
N ASN A 486 -23.76 -8.14 -28.84
CA ASN A 486 -24.90 -9.07 -28.88
C ASN A 486 -24.50 -10.51 -28.58
N GLU A 487 -23.27 -10.91 -28.92
CA GLU A 487 -22.72 -12.25 -28.66
C GLU A 487 -21.43 -12.16 -27.84
N PRO A 488 -21.03 -13.22 -27.10
CA PRO A 488 -19.76 -13.22 -26.38
C PRO A 488 -18.59 -12.92 -27.32
N LEU A 489 -17.95 -11.77 -27.12
CA LEU A 489 -16.84 -11.34 -27.96
C LEU A 489 -15.57 -12.11 -27.59
N MET A 490 -15.31 -13.23 -28.27
CA MET A 490 -14.03 -13.94 -28.21
C MET A 490 -13.07 -13.38 -29.25
N THR A 491 -11.87 -12.99 -28.85
CA THR A 491 -10.88 -12.37 -29.75
C THR A 491 -9.59 -13.16 -29.77
N THR A 492 -9.06 -13.43 -30.95
CA THR A 492 -7.69 -13.93 -31.13
C THR A 492 -6.68 -12.79 -31.28
N LYS A 493 -7.14 -11.53 -31.28
CA LYS A 493 -6.38 -10.34 -31.64
C LYS A 493 -6.40 -9.28 -30.56
N SER A 494 -5.38 -8.44 -30.55
CA SER A 494 -5.31 -7.28 -29.64
C SER A 494 -6.32 -6.22 -30.08
N ILE A 495 -7.06 -5.66 -29.13
CA ILE A 495 -8.17 -4.72 -29.39
C ILE A 495 -7.89 -3.39 -28.70
N GLN A 496 -8.13 -2.27 -29.37
CA GLN A 496 -8.18 -0.96 -28.72
C GLN A 496 -9.44 -0.21 -29.11
N VAL A 497 -10.23 0.17 -28.10
CA VAL A 497 -11.48 0.91 -28.26
C VAL A 497 -11.44 2.15 -27.39
N ILE A 498 -11.66 3.32 -27.98
CA ILE A 498 -11.56 4.61 -27.28
C ILE A 498 -12.80 5.47 -27.52
N GLY A 499 -13.29 6.11 -26.45
CA GLY A 499 -14.28 7.18 -26.56
C GLY A 499 -13.61 8.51 -26.90
N ILE A 500 -14.10 9.21 -27.94
CA ILE A 500 -13.61 10.56 -28.28
C ILE A 500 -14.06 11.58 -27.23
N GLU A 501 -15.28 11.40 -26.75
CA GLU A 501 -16.01 12.26 -25.82
C GLU A 501 -16.66 11.41 -24.72
N ASP A 502 -17.10 12.05 -23.64
CA ASP A 502 -17.83 11.35 -22.59
C ASP A 502 -19.23 10.91 -23.07
N GLY A 503 -19.74 9.83 -22.47
CA GLY A 503 -21.06 9.28 -22.80
C GLY A 503 -21.04 8.23 -23.91
N VAL A 504 -19.92 7.54 -24.09
CA VAL A 504 -19.87 6.27 -24.83
C VAL A 504 -20.27 5.15 -23.87
N ASP A 505 -21.43 4.57 -24.11
CA ASP A 505 -22.01 3.50 -23.32
C ASP A 505 -21.94 2.18 -24.11
N ILE A 506 -21.30 1.14 -23.58
CA ILE A 506 -21.26 -0.21 -24.15
C ILE A 506 -22.12 -1.14 -23.31
N ASP A 507 -23.17 -1.68 -23.92
CA ASP A 507 -23.94 -2.80 -23.39
C ASP A 507 -23.20 -4.11 -23.65
N THR A 508 -22.85 -4.80 -22.56
CA THR A 508 -22.07 -6.04 -22.62
C THR A 508 -22.90 -7.27 -22.98
N GLY A 509 -24.23 -7.13 -23.11
CA GLY A 509 -25.14 -8.20 -23.54
C GLY A 509 -24.94 -9.51 -22.77
N PRO A 510 -24.63 -10.64 -23.43
CA PRO A 510 -24.41 -11.93 -22.76
C PRO A 510 -23.09 -12.00 -21.98
N GLY A 511 -22.17 -11.06 -22.20
CA GLY A 511 -20.88 -10.91 -21.51
C GLY A 511 -19.72 -10.64 -22.47
N LEU A 512 -18.82 -9.74 -22.09
CA LEU A 512 -17.58 -9.47 -22.82
C LEU A 512 -16.49 -10.43 -22.31
N GLN A 513 -16.10 -11.41 -23.13
CA GLN A 513 -15.15 -12.47 -22.75
C GLN A 513 -13.81 -12.33 -23.50
N ILE A 514 -12.83 -11.72 -22.86
CA ILE A 514 -11.48 -11.58 -23.42
C ILE A 514 -10.73 -12.90 -23.18
N ILE A 515 -10.79 -13.79 -24.19
CA ILE A 515 -10.24 -15.15 -24.19
C ILE A 515 -9.42 -15.36 -25.46
N ARG A 516 -8.24 -16.01 -25.34
CA ARG A 516 -7.52 -16.58 -26.47
C ARG A 516 -8.07 -17.97 -26.81
N LEU A 517 -8.50 -18.19 -28.05
CA LEU A 517 -8.88 -19.53 -28.52
C LEU A 517 -7.64 -20.45 -28.56
N SER A 518 -7.67 -21.56 -27.83
CA SER A 518 -6.64 -22.61 -27.90
C SER A 518 -6.87 -23.55 -29.09
N LYS A 519 -5.79 -24.20 -29.55
CA LYS A 519 -5.62 -25.01 -30.78
C LYS A 519 -6.52 -26.25 -30.97
N GLY A 520 -7.67 -26.33 -30.30
CA GLY A 520 -8.56 -27.48 -30.28
C GLY A 520 -9.69 -27.49 -31.32
N ASP A 521 -10.10 -26.33 -31.87
CA ASP A 521 -11.32 -26.27 -32.68
C ASP A 521 -11.13 -25.90 -34.16
N PHE A 522 -10.01 -25.30 -34.58
CA PHE A 522 -9.75 -25.07 -36.01
C PHE A 522 -8.25 -25.10 -36.34
N THR A 523 -7.91 -25.80 -37.43
CA THR A 523 -6.56 -25.94 -37.99
C THR A 523 -6.12 -24.62 -38.63
N VAL A 524 -5.57 -23.71 -37.83
CA VAL A 524 -4.77 -22.59 -38.31
C VAL A 524 -3.49 -22.54 -37.49
N ASP A 525 -2.35 -22.43 -38.16
CA ASP A 525 -1.03 -22.29 -37.54
C ASP A 525 -0.93 -20.95 -36.81
N ILE A 526 -1.37 -20.92 -35.55
CA ILE A 526 -1.16 -19.79 -34.64
C ILE A 526 0.21 -19.99 -33.99
N GLU A 527 1.09 -18.99 -34.11
CA GLU A 527 2.41 -18.99 -33.47
C GLU A 527 2.29 -19.19 -31.95
N PRO A 528 3.15 -20.02 -31.34
CA PRO A 528 3.24 -20.10 -29.89
C PRO A 528 3.72 -18.73 -29.36
N GLU A 529 3.19 -18.27 -28.23
CA GLU A 529 3.68 -17.10 -27.43
C GLU A 529 3.06 -15.69 -27.62
N GLN A 530 2.16 -15.40 -28.56
CA GLN A 530 1.60 -14.02 -28.65
C GLN A 530 0.56 -13.71 -27.54
N THR A 531 0.86 -12.75 -26.65
CA THR A 531 -0.07 -12.23 -25.62
C THR A 531 -1.12 -11.32 -26.24
N ILE A 532 -2.40 -11.54 -25.94
CA ILE A 532 -3.49 -10.68 -26.43
C ILE A 532 -3.62 -9.47 -25.51
N LYS A 533 -3.51 -8.25 -26.06
CA LYS A 533 -3.64 -7.00 -25.32
C LYS A 533 -4.92 -6.28 -25.70
N THR A 534 -5.74 -5.94 -24.71
CA THR A 534 -6.99 -5.21 -24.90
C THR A 534 -6.93 -3.89 -24.13
N HIS A 535 -7.34 -2.79 -24.76
CA HIS A 535 -7.36 -1.46 -24.15
C HIS A 535 -8.71 -0.76 -24.37
N PHE A 536 -9.28 -0.28 -23.28
CA PHE A 536 -10.46 0.57 -23.27
C PHE A 536 -10.15 1.89 -22.57
N GLU A 537 -10.46 3.01 -23.23
CA GLU A 537 -10.31 4.36 -22.64
C GLU A 537 -11.56 5.21 -22.85
N LYS A 538 -12.05 5.88 -21.80
CA LYS A 538 -13.24 6.75 -21.82
C LYS A 538 -14.53 6.05 -22.27
N VAL A 539 -14.75 4.85 -21.76
CA VAL A 539 -15.93 4.03 -22.08
C VAL A 539 -16.68 3.63 -20.80
N ASN A 540 -18.01 3.66 -20.85
CA ASN A 540 -18.88 3.19 -19.79
C ASN A 540 -19.45 1.81 -20.15
N PHE A 541 -19.18 0.79 -19.35
CA PHE A 541 -19.85 -0.51 -19.46
C PHE A 541 -21.17 -0.46 -18.69
N VAL A 542 -22.28 -0.44 -19.43
CA VAL A 542 -23.63 -0.28 -18.90
C VAL A 542 -24.45 -1.54 -19.16
N SER A 543 -25.14 -2.07 -18.16
CA SER A 543 -25.96 -3.29 -18.29
C SER A 543 -25.22 -4.51 -18.91
N GLY A 544 -25.95 -5.62 -19.08
CA GLY A 544 -25.37 -6.89 -19.54
C GLY A 544 -24.63 -7.66 -18.45
N ASN A 545 -23.87 -8.67 -18.87
CA ASN A 545 -23.15 -9.58 -17.97
C ASN A 545 -21.79 -8.99 -17.55
N HIS A 546 -21.02 -9.76 -16.79
CA HIS A 546 -19.69 -9.33 -16.33
C HIS A 546 -18.65 -9.48 -17.43
N ILE A 547 -17.62 -8.63 -17.37
CA ILE A 547 -16.45 -8.72 -18.24
C ILE A 547 -15.53 -9.80 -17.68
N THR A 548 -14.96 -10.66 -18.54
CA THR A 548 -14.01 -11.69 -18.11
C THR A 548 -12.71 -11.61 -18.89
N VAL A 549 -11.58 -11.82 -18.21
CA VAL A 549 -10.23 -11.88 -18.80
C VAL A 549 -9.59 -13.19 -18.40
N HIS A 550 -9.12 -13.96 -19.38
CA HIS A 550 -8.61 -15.32 -19.17
C HIS A 550 -7.12 -15.43 -19.54
N GLU A 551 -6.58 -16.64 -19.50
CA GLU A 551 -5.16 -16.95 -19.73
C GLU A 551 -4.57 -16.26 -20.97
N ASN A 552 -3.32 -15.78 -20.85
CA ASN A 552 -2.57 -15.10 -21.92
C ASN A 552 -3.21 -13.82 -22.47
N CYS A 553 -4.16 -13.23 -21.72
CA CYS A 553 -4.80 -11.97 -22.05
C CYS A 553 -4.48 -10.89 -21.01
N ILE A 554 -4.15 -9.69 -21.49
CA ILE A 554 -3.95 -8.49 -20.68
C ILE A 554 -5.01 -7.47 -21.08
N ALA A 555 -5.84 -7.04 -20.14
CA ALA A 555 -6.83 -5.99 -20.36
C ALA A 555 -6.47 -4.71 -19.57
N THR A 556 -6.58 -3.56 -20.20
CA THR A 556 -6.30 -2.26 -19.60
C THR A 556 -7.53 -1.37 -19.75
N PHE A 557 -7.93 -0.72 -18.66
CA PHE A 557 -9.09 0.16 -18.60
C PHE A 557 -8.67 1.48 -17.98
N TYR A 558 -8.82 2.57 -18.72
CA TYR A 558 -8.45 3.91 -18.27
C TYR A 558 -9.63 4.87 -18.36
N ASN A 559 -9.96 5.53 -17.24
CA ASN A 559 -11.09 6.46 -17.16
C ASN A 559 -12.40 5.82 -17.66
N CYS A 560 -12.63 4.56 -17.28
CA CYS A 560 -13.83 3.80 -17.63
C CYS A 560 -14.81 3.75 -16.46
N LYS A 561 -16.10 3.59 -16.77
CA LYS A 561 -17.15 3.35 -15.76
C LYS A 561 -17.74 1.96 -15.89
N PHE A 562 -17.99 1.30 -14.78
CA PHE A 562 -18.61 -0.02 -14.73
C PHE A 562 -19.91 0.06 -13.92
N SER A 563 -21.00 -0.36 -14.56
CA SER A 563 -22.32 -0.57 -13.95
C SER A 563 -23.00 -1.83 -14.50
N ASN A 564 -22.24 -2.64 -15.23
CA ASN A 564 -22.59 -3.93 -15.78
C ASN A 564 -22.51 -5.03 -14.70
N GLY A 565 -22.55 -6.29 -15.15
CA GLY A 565 -22.60 -7.44 -14.27
C GLY A 565 -24.03 -7.90 -14.05
N LYS A 566 -24.22 -9.23 -14.08
CA LYS A 566 -25.53 -9.83 -13.89
C LYS A 566 -26.05 -9.48 -12.50
N LYS A 567 -27.21 -8.83 -12.42
CA LYS A 567 -27.84 -8.46 -11.15
C LYS A 567 -28.11 -9.70 -10.31
N GLY A 568 -27.72 -9.63 -9.03
CA GLY A 568 -28.12 -10.57 -7.97
C GLY A 568 -29.40 -10.13 -7.26
N CYS A 569 -29.85 -10.91 -6.28
CA CYS A 569 -30.92 -10.46 -5.37
C CYS A 569 -30.48 -9.23 -4.57
N ASP A 570 -31.36 -8.24 -4.42
CA ASP A 570 -31.11 -7.03 -3.64
C ASP A 570 -30.83 -7.31 -2.15
N THR A 571 -31.33 -8.44 -1.65
CA THR A 571 -31.16 -8.90 -0.28
C THR A 571 -30.18 -10.06 -0.15
N PHE A 572 -29.39 -10.38 -1.18
CA PHE A 572 -28.34 -11.39 -1.09
C PHE A 572 -27.36 -11.05 0.06
N PRO A 573 -26.94 -12.02 0.89
CA PRO A 573 -27.18 -13.47 0.84
C PRO A 573 -28.35 -13.94 1.73
N LYS A 574 -29.36 -13.10 1.97
CA LYS A 574 -30.52 -13.38 2.86
C LYS A 574 -31.85 -13.38 2.11
N CYS A 575 -31.82 -13.46 0.79
CA CYS A 575 -33.02 -13.49 -0.01
C CYS A 575 -33.72 -14.84 0.17
N THR A 576 -34.95 -14.82 0.68
CA THR A 576 -35.78 -16.03 0.86
C THR A 576 -36.68 -16.31 -0.34
N GLY A 577 -36.46 -15.65 -1.47
CA GLY A 577 -37.30 -15.79 -2.66
C GLY A 577 -38.71 -15.19 -2.51
N ASN A 578 -38.82 -14.07 -1.79
CA ASN A 578 -40.06 -13.31 -1.70
C ASN A 578 -40.32 -12.51 -3.01
N ILE A 579 -41.45 -11.81 -3.07
CA ILE A 579 -41.84 -10.93 -4.19
C ILE A 579 -40.69 -9.94 -4.47
N GLY A 580 -40.23 -9.87 -5.72
CA GLY A 580 -39.08 -9.06 -6.14
C GLY A 580 -37.73 -9.78 -6.20
N CYS A 581 -37.66 -11.06 -5.83
CA CYS A 581 -36.47 -11.89 -6.04
C CYS A 581 -36.24 -12.19 -7.53
N ILE A 582 -34.99 -12.12 -8.00
CA ILE A 582 -34.62 -12.46 -9.39
C ILE A 582 -34.75 -13.96 -9.71
N ASN A 583 -34.75 -14.83 -8.69
CA ASN A 583 -35.03 -16.26 -8.83
C ASN A 583 -35.65 -16.83 -7.54
N PRO A 584 -36.96 -16.66 -7.36
CA PRO A 584 -37.66 -17.01 -6.11
C PRO A 584 -37.59 -18.50 -5.78
N LEU A 585 -37.62 -19.37 -6.80
CA LEU A 585 -37.63 -20.82 -6.65
C LEU A 585 -36.33 -21.35 -6.05
N LYS A 586 -35.18 -20.89 -6.55
CA LYS A 586 -33.85 -21.30 -6.01
C LYS A 586 -33.63 -20.79 -4.58
N CYS A 587 -34.15 -19.61 -4.26
CA CYS A 587 -33.90 -18.97 -2.97
C CYS A 587 -34.77 -19.53 -1.82
N ARG A 588 -35.93 -20.15 -2.11
CA ARG A 588 -36.85 -20.71 -1.10
C ARG A 588 -36.41 -22.06 -0.54
N GLN A 589 -35.62 -22.86 -1.28
CA GLN A 589 -35.28 -24.23 -0.89
C GLN A 589 -34.17 -24.35 0.16
N ALA A 590 -33.42 -23.28 0.43
CA ALA A 590 -32.20 -23.33 1.24
C ALA A 590 -32.38 -23.05 2.75
N TYR A 591 -33.62 -22.98 3.25
CA TYR A 591 -33.89 -22.67 4.67
C TYR A 591 -33.77 -23.92 5.55
N ARG A 592 -32.59 -24.15 6.12
CA ARG A 592 -32.40 -24.91 7.38
C ARG A 592 -31.45 -24.13 8.28
N GLU A 593 -31.83 -24.02 9.56
CA GLU A 593 -31.18 -23.18 10.57
C GLU A 593 -29.74 -23.58 10.88
N GLY A 594 -28.88 -22.58 11.10
CA GLY A 594 -27.64 -22.70 11.89
C GLY A 594 -26.33 -22.55 11.11
N LEU A 595 -25.46 -21.66 11.61
CA LEU A 595 -24.01 -21.58 11.37
C LEU A 595 -23.53 -21.01 10.01
N LEU A 596 -23.63 -19.68 9.86
CA LEU A 596 -22.75 -18.95 8.94
C LEU A 596 -21.36 -18.86 9.58
N PHE A 597 -20.33 -19.26 8.84
CA PHE A 597 -18.89 -19.36 9.19
C PHE A 597 -18.34 -20.77 9.54
N SER A 598 -18.85 -21.81 8.89
CA SER A 598 -18.09 -23.01 8.47
C SER A 598 -18.90 -23.69 7.37
N GLY A 599 -18.64 -23.30 6.12
CA GLY A 599 -19.21 -23.87 4.89
C GLY A 599 -20.70 -24.23 4.93
N THR A 600 -21.63 -23.32 4.60
CA THR A 600 -22.95 -23.70 4.02
C THR A 600 -23.78 -22.50 3.52
N ILE A 601 -24.26 -22.64 2.28
CA ILE A 601 -25.43 -22.09 1.56
C ILE A 601 -25.79 -20.61 1.75
N SER A 602 -25.36 -19.79 0.79
CA SER A 602 -25.88 -18.43 0.57
C SER A 602 -27.36 -18.46 0.13
N LEU A 603 -28.25 -17.85 0.91
CA LEU A 603 -29.68 -17.73 0.60
C LEU A 603 -29.92 -16.55 -0.36
N GLY A 604 -30.06 -16.83 -1.64
CA GLY A 604 -30.21 -15.78 -2.64
C GLY A 604 -29.40 -16.09 -3.88
N GLN A 605 -29.75 -15.45 -4.99
CA GLN A 605 -28.95 -15.52 -6.19
C GLN A 605 -27.87 -14.45 -6.15
N ALA A 606 -26.61 -14.88 -6.16
CA ALA A 606 -25.46 -13.99 -6.30
C ALA A 606 -25.49 -13.31 -7.67
N GLY A 607 -25.14 -12.02 -7.70
CA GLY A 607 -24.83 -11.32 -8.93
C GLY A 607 -23.39 -11.58 -9.37
N PHE A 608 -23.08 -11.28 -10.63
CA PHE A 608 -21.69 -11.30 -11.11
C PHE A 608 -21.05 -9.92 -10.97
N PRO A 609 -19.73 -9.84 -10.77
CA PRO A 609 -19.03 -8.57 -10.63
C PRO A 609 -19.07 -7.73 -11.91
N GLY A 610 -18.55 -6.50 -11.89
CA GLY A 610 -18.38 -5.72 -13.12
C GLY A 610 -17.33 -6.36 -14.05
N ILE A 611 -16.22 -6.81 -13.45
CA ILE A 611 -15.10 -7.46 -14.12
C ILE A 611 -14.53 -8.60 -13.28
N SER A 612 -14.14 -9.68 -13.96
CA SER A 612 -13.43 -10.82 -13.39
C SER A 612 -12.19 -11.16 -14.20
N VAL A 613 -11.13 -11.59 -13.52
CA VAL A 613 -9.95 -12.21 -14.12
C VAL A 613 -9.86 -13.64 -13.66
N PHE A 614 -9.64 -14.56 -14.60
CA PHE A 614 -9.59 -16.00 -14.36
C PHE A 614 -8.31 -16.64 -14.92
N ASN A 615 -7.83 -17.70 -14.25
CA ASN A 615 -6.82 -18.65 -14.73
C ASN A 615 -5.68 -18.01 -15.56
N GLY A 616 -4.85 -17.16 -14.96
CA GLY A 616 -3.67 -16.59 -15.63
C GLY A 616 -3.92 -15.30 -16.42
N GLY A 617 -5.15 -14.80 -16.47
CA GLY A 617 -5.43 -13.48 -17.06
C GLY A 617 -4.86 -12.33 -16.22
N THR A 618 -4.72 -11.15 -16.83
CA THR A 618 -4.29 -9.94 -16.13
C THR A 618 -5.15 -8.73 -16.52
N ALA A 619 -5.55 -7.92 -15.53
CA ALA A 619 -6.24 -6.65 -15.80
C ALA A 619 -5.67 -5.47 -15.00
N TYR A 620 -5.65 -4.30 -15.63
CA TYR A 620 -5.24 -3.03 -15.04
C TYR A 620 -6.38 -2.02 -15.14
N LEU A 621 -6.79 -1.47 -14.00
CA LEU A 621 -7.81 -0.42 -13.91
C LEU A 621 -7.16 0.82 -13.31
N ASP A 622 -7.14 1.92 -14.05
CA ASP A 622 -6.67 3.22 -13.54
C ASP A 622 -7.71 4.32 -13.77
N THR A 623 -8.01 5.08 -12.72
CA THR A 623 -8.95 6.21 -12.75
C THR A 623 -10.38 5.78 -13.15
N CYS A 624 -10.75 4.54 -12.83
CA CYS A 624 -12.05 3.97 -13.17
C CYS A 624 -13.09 4.15 -12.04
N LEU A 625 -14.37 4.21 -12.41
CA LEU A 625 -15.49 4.22 -11.48
C LEU A 625 -16.30 2.92 -11.61
N LEU A 626 -16.31 2.11 -10.55
CA LEU A 626 -17.19 0.96 -10.43
C LEU A 626 -18.30 1.33 -9.45
N ASP A 627 -19.54 1.38 -9.94
CA ASP A 627 -20.69 1.84 -9.14
C ASP A 627 -21.95 1.02 -9.46
N ARG A 628 -22.51 0.37 -8.42
CA ARG A 628 -23.74 -0.45 -8.52
C ARG A 628 -23.67 -1.56 -9.59
N CYS A 629 -22.53 -2.25 -9.70
CA CYS A 629 -22.43 -3.46 -10.52
C CYS A 629 -23.38 -4.56 -10.01
N GLY A 630 -23.68 -5.56 -10.87
CA GLY A 630 -24.70 -6.57 -10.60
C GLY A 630 -24.52 -7.39 -9.31
N GLY A 631 -23.27 -7.69 -8.95
CA GLY A 631 -22.86 -8.36 -7.72
C GLY A 631 -21.76 -7.58 -7.00
N GLY A 632 -20.51 -8.03 -7.16
CA GLY A 632 -19.32 -7.31 -6.67
C GLY A 632 -18.78 -6.27 -7.67
N GLY A 633 -17.70 -5.58 -7.31
CA GLY A 633 -16.99 -4.70 -8.24
C GLY A 633 -16.02 -5.47 -9.13
N VAL A 634 -15.05 -6.12 -8.47
CA VAL A 634 -13.90 -6.79 -9.08
C VAL A 634 -13.72 -8.18 -8.47
N LEU A 635 -13.35 -9.17 -9.31
CA LEU A 635 -12.92 -10.50 -8.89
C LEU A 635 -11.61 -10.92 -9.58
N SER A 636 -10.62 -11.39 -8.81
CA SER A 636 -9.44 -12.11 -9.30
C SER A 636 -9.46 -13.53 -8.77
N GLU A 637 -9.53 -14.53 -9.64
CA GLU A 637 -9.71 -15.93 -9.25
C GLU A 637 -8.87 -16.88 -10.12
N GLY A 638 -8.16 -17.81 -9.48
CA GLY A 638 -7.37 -18.83 -10.18
C GLY A 638 -5.87 -18.52 -10.21
N LYS A 639 -5.07 -19.57 -10.41
CA LYS A 639 -3.62 -19.49 -10.44
C LYS A 639 -3.13 -18.57 -11.56
N GLY A 640 -2.19 -17.69 -11.24
CA GLY A 640 -1.61 -16.73 -12.19
C GLY A 640 -2.49 -15.52 -12.51
N SER A 641 -3.72 -15.47 -11.97
CA SER A 641 -4.61 -14.31 -12.17
C SER A 641 -4.16 -13.12 -11.36
N PHE A 642 -4.03 -11.97 -12.02
CA PHE A 642 -3.60 -10.73 -11.38
C PHE A 642 -4.49 -9.56 -11.77
N MET A 643 -4.82 -8.71 -10.80
CA MET A 643 -5.47 -7.44 -11.08
C MET A 643 -4.85 -6.29 -10.32
N GLU A 644 -4.50 -5.21 -11.02
CA GLU A 644 -4.10 -3.94 -10.42
C GLU A 644 -5.23 -2.92 -10.54
N ILE A 645 -5.62 -2.35 -9.40
CA ILE A 645 -6.65 -1.32 -9.30
C ILE A 645 -6.02 -0.08 -8.65
N LYS A 646 -5.98 1.02 -9.39
CA LYS A 646 -5.27 2.24 -9.01
C LYS A 646 -6.14 3.48 -9.24
N ASN A 647 -6.13 4.43 -8.31
CA ASN A 647 -6.90 5.68 -8.43
C ASN A 647 -8.40 5.51 -8.74
N CYS A 648 -8.97 4.33 -8.45
CA CYS A 648 -10.34 4.00 -8.78
C CYS A 648 -11.28 4.30 -7.61
N THR A 649 -12.58 4.43 -7.93
CA THR A 649 -13.65 4.44 -6.94
C THR A 649 -14.51 3.19 -7.11
N VAL A 650 -14.61 2.36 -6.07
CA VAL A 650 -15.42 1.14 -6.03
C VAL A 650 -16.51 1.31 -4.97
N GLN A 651 -17.75 1.50 -5.38
CA GLN A 651 -18.80 1.87 -4.44
C GLN A 651 -20.18 1.28 -4.72
N ASN A 652 -21.00 1.24 -3.67
CA ASN A 652 -22.40 0.84 -3.73
C ASN A 652 -22.63 -0.56 -4.33
N MET A 653 -21.69 -1.48 -4.15
CA MET A 653 -21.86 -2.87 -4.59
C MET A 653 -22.86 -3.60 -3.71
N ARG A 654 -23.61 -4.52 -4.32
CA ARG A 654 -24.55 -5.40 -3.60
C ARG A 654 -23.82 -6.50 -2.82
N GLN A 655 -22.58 -6.78 -3.18
CA GLN A 655 -21.72 -7.77 -2.54
C GLN A 655 -20.40 -7.12 -2.10
N MET A 656 -19.29 -7.82 -2.26
CA MET A 656 -17.94 -7.34 -1.97
C MET A 656 -17.52 -6.28 -3.00
N GLY A 657 -16.75 -5.29 -2.56
CA GLY A 657 -16.15 -4.31 -3.48
C GLY A 657 -15.12 -4.98 -4.40
N ILE A 658 -14.05 -5.49 -3.80
CA ILE A 658 -12.94 -6.17 -4.50
C ILE A 658 -12.70 -7.53 -3.85
N GLU A 659 -12.53 -8.57 -4.67
CA GLU A 659 -12.32 -9.95 -4.20
C GLU A 659 -11.11 -10.61 -4.89
N ALA A 660 -10.31 -11.33 -4.13
CA ALA A 660 -9.24 -12.21 -4.62
C ALA A 660 -9.33 -13.58 -3.96
N ARG A 661 -9.40 -14.67 -4.72
CA ARG A 661 -9.53 -16.03 -4.18
C ARG A 661 -8.88 -17.09 -5.07
N ASN A 662 -8.72 -18.30 -4.55
CA ASN A 662 -8.23 -19.48 -5.27
C ASN A 662 -6.95 -19.18 -6.06
N GLU A 663 -5.92 -18.66 -5.39
CA GLU A 663 -4.62 -18.22 -5.95
C GLU A 663 -4.65 -16.94 -6.78
N GLY A 664 -5.81 -16.28 -6.92
CA GLY A 664 -5.90 -14.96 -7.51
C GLY A 664 -5.20 -13.89 -6.66
N ALA A 665 -4.55 -12.95 -7.33
CA ALA A 665 -3.82 -11.84 -6.73
C ALA A 665 -4.42 -10.48 -7.11
N VAL A 666 -4.39 -9.55 -6.16
CA VAL A 666 -4.78 -8.15 -6.38
C VAL A 666 -3.76 -7.16 -5.80
N LYS A 667 -3.50 -6.08 -6.54
CA LYS A 667 -2.78 -4.89 -6.07
C LYS A 667 -3.73 -3.70 -6.08
N ILE A 668 -3.93 -3.07 -4.93
CA ILE A 668 -4.96 -2.05 -4.71
C ILE A 668 -4.27 -0.82 -4.14
N SER A 669 -4.12 0.25 -4.94
CA SER A 669 -3.41 1.47 -4.54
C SER A 669 -4.20 2.77 -4.76
N ARG A 670 -4.26 3.65 -3.76
CA ARG A 670 -4.88 4.99 -3.87
C ARG A 670 -6.35 4.98 -4.31
N ASN A 671 -7.13 4.00 -3.86
CA ASN A 671 -8.54 3.86 -4.22
C ASN A 671 -9.49 4.35 -3.11
N THR A 672 -10.71 4.69 -3.51
CA THR A 672 -11.83 4.88 -2.57
C THR A 672 -12.81 3.70 -2.68
N ILE A 673 -12.96 2.94 -1.60
CA ILE A 673 -13.81 1.74 -1.55
C ILE A 673 -14.88 1.94 -0.47
N ALA A 674 -16.12 2.18 -0.88
CA ALA A 674 -17.13 2.65 0.06
C ALA A 674 -18.57 2.22 -0.22
N GLY A 675 -19.37 2.09 0.84
CA GLY A 675 -20.83 1.89 0.72
C GLY A 675 -21.25 0.54 0.14
N ASN A 676 -20.36 -0.45 0.11
CA ASN A 676 -20.68 -1.80 -0.35
C ASN A 676 -21.50 -2.53 0.72
N GLN A 677 -22.45 -3.38 0.33
CA GLN A 677 -23.32 -4.06 1.29
C GLN A 677 -22.60 -5.14 2.12
N ALA A 678 -21.55 -5.75 1.59
CA ALA A 678 -20.71 -6.73 2.28
C ALA A 678 -19.34 -6.14 2.66
N HIS A 679 -18.25 -6.88 2.45
CA HIS A 679 -16.90 -6.42 2.72
C HIS A 679 -16.44 -5.37 1.69
N GLY A 680 -15.58 -4.43 2.10
CA GLY A 680 -14.89 -3.56 1.14
C GLY A 680 -13.95 -4.39 0.24
N ILE A 681 -13.00 -5.08 0.87
CA ILE A 681 -12.04 -5.99 0.23
C ILE A 681 -12.11 -7.37 0.88
N ALA A 682 -12.12 -8.43 0.07
CA ALA A 682 -12.08 -9.82 0.52
C ALA A 682 -10.91 -10.57 -0.12
N ILE A 683 -10.01 -11.12 0.70
CA ILE A 683 -8.87 -11.92 0.27
C ILE A 683 -9.03 -13.35 0.81
N GLY A 684 -9.45 -14.26 -0.06
CA GLY A 684 -9.51 -15.68 0.19
C GLY A 684 -10.81 -16.36 -0.24
N PRO A 685 -10.85 -17.70 -0.21
CA PRO A 685 -9.78 -18.59 0.27
C PRO A 685 -8.55 -18.63 -0.65
N ASN A 686 -7.35 -18.87 -0.09
CA ASN A 686 -6.06 -18.91 -0.82
C ASN A 686 -5.80 -17.71 -1.77
N GLY A 687 -6.28 -16.50 -1.44
CA GLY A 687 -6.03 -15.29 -2.23
C GLY A 687 -4.80 -14.50 -1.77
N TYR A 688 -4.30 -13.63 -2.64
CA TYR A 688 -3.16 -12.74 -2.38
C TYR A 688 -3.56 -11.27 -2.56
N GLY A 689 -3.18 -10.41 -1.61
CA GLY A 689 -3.49 -8.98 -1.67
C GLY A 689 -2.35 -8.07 -1.25
N PHE A 690 -2.07 -7.03 -2.04
CA PHE A 690 -1.24 -5.90 -1.66
C PHE A 690 -2.08 -4.62 -1.69
N ILE A 691 -2.26 -3.98 -0.55
CA ILE A 691 -3.27 -2.94 -0.32
C ILE A 691 -2.59 -1.71 0.29
N GLU A 692 -2.44 -0.64 -0.47
CA GLU A 692 -1.72 0.58 -0.04
C GLU A 692 -2.48 1.89 -0.28
N GLU A 693 -2.37 2.83 0.66
CA GLU A 693 -2.87 4.21 0.50
C GLU A 693 -4.37 4.32 0.13
N ASN A 694 -5.21 3.37 0.54
CA ASN A 694 -6.64 3.36 0.20
C ASN A 694 -7.52 3.95 1.31
N ILE A 695 -8.68 4.46 0.91
CA ILE A 695 -9.76 4.89 1.81
C ILE A 695 -10.88 3.85 1.75
N ILE A 696 -11.07 3.09 2.84
CA ILE A 696 -12.01 1.96 2.91
C ILE A 696 -13.02 2.23 4.03
N GLN A 697 -14.22 2.68 3.65
CA GLN A 697 -15.17 3.18 4.64
C GLN A 697 -16.65 2.94 4.33
N GLY A 698 -17.45 2.82 5.39
CA GLY A 698 -18.90 2.74 5.26
C GLY A 698 -19.40 1.47 4.58
N ASN A 699 -18.61 0.39 4.55
CA ASN A 699 -19.05 -0.91 4.04
C ASN A 699 -19.94 -1.61 5.08
N GLY A 700 -20.88 -2.44 4.64
CA GLY A 700 -21.89 -3.07 5.49
C GLY A 700 -21.34 -4.17 6.40
N ALA A 701 -20.25 -4.82 6.00
CA ALA A 701 -19.50 -5.80 6.79
C ALA A 701 -18.15 -5.22 7.25
N GLU A 702 -17.08 -6.00 7.20
CA GLU A 702 -15.71 -5.54 7.45
C GLU A 702 -15.20 -4.60 6.35
N GLY A 703 -14.28 -3.69 6.70
CA GLY A 703 -13.52 -2.96 5.69
C GLY A 703 -12.71 -3.94 4.84
N ILE A 704 -11.93 -4.78 5.52
CA ILE A 704 -11.10 -5.81 4.89
C ILE A 704 -11.25 -7.14 5.61
N TRP A 705 -11.51 -8.19 4.85
CA TRP A 705 -11.53 -9.57 5.33
C TRP A 705 -10.44 -10.38 4.62
N CYS A 706 -9.66 -11.14 5.38
CA CYS A 706 -8.66 -12.08 4.85
C CYS A 706 -8.82 -13.44 5.53
N GLY A 707 -9.04 -14.52 4.78
CA GLY A 707 -9.18 -15.84 5.38
C GLY A 707 -9.27 -17.06 4.47
N GLY A 708 -8.95 -18.23 5.01
CA GLY A 708 -8.93 -19.54 4.31
C GLY A 708 -10.26 -20.30 4.33
N ALA A 709 -10.43 -21.29 3.44
CA ALA A 709 -11.68 -22.04 3.27
C ALA A 709 -12.02 -22.92 4.50
N LEU A 710 -12.93 -22.41 5.33
CA LEU A 710 -14.12 -22.98 5.98
C LEU A 710 -14.42 -24.50 6.11
N ASP A 711 -13.56 -25.46 5.76
CA ASP A 711 -13.83 -26.90 5.99
C ASP A 711 -12.68 -27.61 6.72
N SER A 712 -12.46 -27.22 7.98
CA SER A 712 -11.61 -27.98 8.92
C SER A 712 -12.16 -29.38 9.25
N HIS A 713 -13.38 -29.71 8.82
CA HIS A 713 -14.02 -31.01 9.08
C HIS A 713 -14.13 -31.93 7.86
N LYS A 714 -13.83 -31.47 6.63
CA LYS A 714 -13.95 -32.29 5.40
C LYS A 714 -12.74 -32.29 4.48
N SER A 715 -11.78 -31.38 4.66
CA SER A 715 -10.52 -31.45 3.92
C SER A 715 -9.55 -32.40 4.61
N THR A 716 -9.49 -33.65 4.15
CA THR A 716 -8.41 -34.60 4.47
C THR A 716 -7.08 -34.24 3.78
N HIS A 717 -7.01 -33.11 3.07
CA HIS A 717 -5.87 -32.67 2.26
C HIS A 717 -5.45 -31.21 2.53
N LEU A 718 -5.40 -30.79 3.81
CA LEU A 718 -4.85 -29.48 4.21
C LEU A 718 -3.33 -29.33 4.02
N ASN A 719 -2.65 -30.37 3.49
CA ASN A 719 -1.20 -30.33 3.25
C ASN A 719 -0.81 -29.73 1.89
N GLU A 720 -1.78 -29.42 1.00
CA GLU A 720 -1.46 -29.01 -0.39
C GLU A 720 -2.01 -27.64 -0.84
N THR A 721 -2.90 -26.97 -0.09
CA THR A 721 -3.46 -25.66 -0.49
C THR A 721 -3.02 -24.53 0.46
N GLY A 722 -2.40 -23.48 -0.09
CA GLY A 722 -1.78 -22.39 0.69
C GLY A 722 -2.76 -21.51 1.48
N ALA A 723 -2.28 -20.89 2.56
CA ALA A 723 -3.04 -19.91 3.34
C ALA A 723 -3.12 -18.56 2.62
N SER A 724 -4.25 -17.85 2.73
CA SER A 724 -4.40 -16.49 2.18
C SER A 724 -3.39 -15.52 2.77
N ARG A 725 -2.86 -14.62 1.95
CA ARG A 725 -1.85 -13.63 2.38
C ARG A 725 -2.24 -12.22 1.97
N ALA A 726 -2.11 -11.27 2.89
CA ALA A 726 -2.34 -9.86 2.60
C ALA A 726 -1.30 -8.95 3.25
N VAL A 727 -0.91 -7.89 2.54
CA VAL A 727 -0.06 -6.81 3.05
C VAL A 727 -0.84 -5.50 2.97
N LEU A 728 -0.93 -4.79 4.09
CA LEU A 728 -1.72 -3.56 4.24
C LEU A 728 -0.86 -2.42 4.74
N ILE A 729 -0.66 -1.40 3.91
CA ILE A 729 0.24 -0.27 4.18
C ILE A 729 -0.50 1.06 4.07
N ASP A 730 -0.43 1.90 5.10
CA ASP A 730 -0.86 3.31 5.04
C ASP A 730 -2.31 3.52 4.54
N ASN A 731 -3.24 2.62 4.90
CA ASN A 731 -4.66 2.74 4.54
C ASN A 731 -5.49 3.42 5.65
N ASP A 732 -6.53 4.15 5.25
CA ASP A 732 -7.58 4.67 6.12
C ASP A 732 -8.79 3.71 6.11
N ILE A 733 -8.96 2.94 7.19
CA ILE A 733 -9.98 1.88 7.30
C ILE A 733 -10.95 2.21 8.45
N GLY A 734 -12.14 2.71 8.13
CA GLY A 734 -13.03 3.14 9.19
C GLY A 734 -14.51 3.17 8.88
N GLN A 735 -15.32 3.32 9.92
CA GLN A 735 -16.78 3.47 9.80
C GLN A 735 -17.48 2.30 9.10
N ASN A 736 -16.86 1.12 9.10
CA ASN A 736 -17.47 -0.09 8.56
C ASN A 736 -18.48 -0.69 9.55
N GLY A 737 -19.43 -1.47 9.03
CA GLY A 737 -20.54 -2.04 9.79
C GLY A 737 -20.13 -3.14 10.76
N LEU A 738 -18.95 -3.74 10.56
CA LEU A 738 -18.34 -4.71 11.47
C LEU A 738 -16.97 -4.22 11.96
N SER A 739 -15.95 -5.07 11.86
CA SER A 739 -14.57 -4.70 12.24
C SER A 739 -13.89 -3.97 11.09
N GLY A 740 -12.85 -3.19 11.40
CA GLY A 740 -12.02 -2.63 10.33
C GLY A 740 -11.35 -3.73 9.51
N ILE A 741 -10.62 -4.61 10.19
CA ILE A 741 -9.93 -5.75 9.61
C ILE A 741 -10.33 -7.05 10.33
N SER A 742 -10.60 -8.12 9.60
CA SER A 742 -10.77 -9.47 10.15
C SER A 742 -9.83 -10.47 9.48
N CYS A 743 -9.12 -11.26 10.29
CA CYS A 743 -8.19 -12.31 9.86
C CYS A 743 -8.68 -13.68 10.34
N ASP A 744 -8.72 -14.68 9.46
CA ASP A 744 -9.20 -16.04 9.77
C ASP A 744 -8.42 -17.13 9.02
N GLY A 745 -7.48 -17.82 9.68
CA GLY A 745 -6.65 -18.83 9.02
C GLY A 745 -5.74 -18.28 7.91
N CYS A 746 -5.19 -17.08 8.09
CA CYS A 746 -4.41 -16.37 7.08
C CYS A 746 -3.11 -15.77 7.62
N PHE A 747 -2.27 -15.23 6.73
CA PHE A 747 -1.10 -14.43 7.07
C PHE A 747 -1.32 -12.99 6.66
N VAL A 748 -1.15 -12.05 7.60
CA VAL A 748 -1.38 -10.63 7.30
C VAL A 748 -0.30 -9.74 7.91
N GLU A 749 0.27 -8.85 7.11
CA GLU A 749 1.14 -7.76 7.57
C GLU A 749 0.40 -6.43 7.48
N ILE A 750 0.38 -5.67 8.57
CA ILE A 750 -0.48 -4.49 8.76
C ILE A 750 0.40 -3.38 9.32
N LYS A 751 0.71 -2.39 8.48
CA LYS A 751 1.69 -1.36 8.80
C LYS A 751 1.21 0.05 8.48
N GLY A 752 1.35 0.99 9.43
CA GLY A 752 1.09 2.41 9.19
C GLY A 752 -0.38 2.78 8.91
N ASN A 753 -1.32 1.85 9.08
CA ASN A 753 -2.73 2.08 8.78
C ASN A 753 -3.43 2.85 9.91
N ARG A 754 -4.50 3.58 9.55
CA ARG A 754 -5.43 4.21 10.50
C ARG A 754 -6.74 3.44 10.51
N ILE A 755 -7.07 2.81 11.64
CA ILE A 755 -8.22 1.92 11.79
C ILE A 755 -9.19 2.48 12.81
N PHE A 756 -10.32 3.04 12.37
CA PHE A 756 -11.11 3.92 13.23
C PHE A 756 -12.62 3.87 13.09
N SER A 757 -13.31 4.21 14.18
CA SER A 757 -14.77 4.39 14.21
C SER A 757 -15.58 3.22 13.62
N ASN A 758 -15.03 2.01 13.60
CA ASN A 758 -15.77 0.83 13.13
C ASN A 758 -16.80 0.43 14.20
N HIS A 759 -17.95 -0.10 13.76
CA HIS A 759 -19.06 -0.47 14.66
C HIS A 759 -18.69 -1.58 15.63
N PHE A 760 -17.55 -2.23 15.43
CA PHE A 760 -17.11 -3.34 16.24
C PHE A 760 -15.67 -3.15 16.76
N TRP A 761 -14.79 -4.12 16.53
CA TRP A 761 -13.37 -3.99 16.87
C TRP A 761 -12.64 -3.28 15.73
N GLY A 762 -11.55 -2.58 16.04
CA GLY A 762 -10.65 -2.14 14.98
C GLY A 762 -10.15 -3.34 14.18
N MET A 763 -9.69 -4.37 14.90
CA MET A 763 -9.16 -5.59 14.31
C MET A 763 -9.64 -6.84 15.05
N MET A 764 -9.94 -7.89 14.30
CA MET A 764 -10.31 -9.19 14.83
C MET A 764 -9.42 -10.28 14.22
N VAL A 765 -8.52 -10.82 15.03
CA VAL A 765 -7.65 -11.93 14.66
C VAL A 765 -8.25 -13.22 15.21
N LYS A 766 -8.73 -14.08 14.32
CA LYS A 766 -9.36 -15.37 14.65
C LYS A 766 -8.35 -16.53 14.54
N SER A 767 -8.83 -17.74 14.79
CA SER A 767 -8.01 -18.95 14.92
C SER A 767 -7.07 -19.17 13.74
N ARG A 768 -5.84 -19.63 14.02
CA ARG A 768 -4.79 -19.97 13.03
C ARG A 768 -4.35 -18.82 12.13
N SER A 769 -4.56 -17.56 12.55
CA SER A 769 -4.11 -16.39 11.79
C SER A 769 -2.78 -15.87 12.33
N SER A 770 -1.80 -15.67 11.44
CA SER A 770 -0.57 -14.95 11.75
C SER A 770 -0.74 -13.49 11.38
N ALA A 771 -0.45 -12.57 12.30
CA ALA A 771 -0.63 -11.14 12.08
C ALA A 771 0.53 -10.32 12.63
N TYR A 772 1.15 -9.51 11.78
CA TYR A 772 2.13 -8.49 12.18
C TYR A 772 1.44 -7.13 12.15
N ILE A 773 1.21 -6.56 13.33
CA ILE A 773 0.47 -5.31 13.51
C ILE A 773 1.49 -4.27 13.99
N LEU A 774 1.98 -3.46 13.05
CA LEU A 774 3.16 -2.61 13.23
C LEU A 774 2.83 -1.13 12.99
N ASN A 775 3.13 -0.25 13.94
CA ASN A 775 3.06 1.21 13.74
C ASN A 775 1.71 1.75 13.22
N ASN A 776 0.59 1.11 13.59
CA ASN A 776 -0.76 1.54 13.19
C ASN A 776 -1.38 2.49 14.21
N GLU A 777 -2.34 3.32 13.76
CA GLU A 777 -3.20 4.12 14.62
C GLU A 777 -4.60 3.50 14.69
N ILE A 778 -4.98 2.90 15.82
CA ILE A 778 -6.26 2.23 16.00
C ILE A 778 -7.06 3.02 17.03
N PHE A 779 -8.18 3.63 16.64
CA PHE A 779 -8.90 4.51 17.57
C PHE A 779 -10.42 4.55 17.40
N ASP A 780 -11.15 4.93 18.46
CA ASP A 780 -12.60 5.21 18.42
C ASP A 780 -13.51 4.06 17.91
N ASN A 781 -13.01 2.82 17.84
CA ASN A 781 -13.83 1.65 17.54
C ASN A 781 -14.80 1.31 18.70
N LYS A 782 -16.04 0.91 18.37
CA LYS A 782 -17.17 0.82 19.33
C LYS A 782 -17.07 -0.30 20.36
N CYS A 783 -16.29 -1.35 20.07
CA CYS A 783 -16.04 -2.44 21.02
C CYS A 783 -14.63 -2.37 21.59
N GLY A 784 -13.58 -2.28 20.77
CA GLY A 784 -12.20 -2.28 21.24
C GLY A 784 -11.22 -2.11 20.10
N GLY A 785 -9.92 -2.07 20.41
CA GLY A 785 -8.87 -1.94 19.42
C GLY A 785 -8.65 -3.25 18.67
N ILE A 786 -7.93 -4.18 19.30
CA ILE A 786 -7.54 -5.48 18.73
C ILE A 786 -8.11 -6.60 19.58
N ARG A 787 -8.86 -7.51 18.97
CA ARG A 787 -9.30 -8.76 19.57
C ARG A 787 -8.53 -9.94 18.98
N ILE A 788 -8.03 -10.80 19.85
CA ILE A 788 -7.28 -12.01 19.49
C ILE A 788 -8.04 -13.22 20.05
N GLY A 789 -8.54 -14.06 19.15
CA GLY A 789 -9.17 -15.34 19.48
C GLY A 789 -8.15 -16.41 19.86
N SER A 790 -8.62 -17.64 20.06
CA SER A 790 -7.76 -18.79 20.35
C SER A 790 -6.79 -19.04 19.21
N ASN A 791 -5.48 -18.85 19.45
CA ASN A 791 -4.47 -18.97 18.41
C ASN A 791 -3.45 -20.05 18.75
N TYR A 792 -3.52 -21.19 18.05
CA TYR A 792 -2.74 -22.39 18.37
C TYR A 792 -1.29 -22.31 17.87
N THR A 793 -1.12 -22.42 16.55
CA THR A 793 0.20 -22.50 15.89
C THR A 793 0.66 -21.17 15.30
N ALA A 794 -0.24 -20.21 15.09
CA ALA A 794 0.06 -18.94 14.43
C ALA A 794 0.50 -17.86 15.43
N SER A 795 1.27 -16.88 14.94
CA SER A 795 1.91 -15.85 15.77
C SER A 795 1.29 -14.48 15.53
N VAL A 796 0.99 -13.76 16.60
CA VAL A 796 0.49 -12.37 16.53
C VAL A 796 1.50 -11.47 17.21
N ILE A 797 2.03 -10.51 16.47
CA ILE A 797 2.98 -9.51 16.96
C ILE A 797 2.32 -8.14 16.86
N ILE A 798 2.35 -7.39 17.96
CA ILE A 798 1.81 -6.04 18.08
C ILE A 798 2.97 -5.16 18.54
N ASP A 799 3.44 -4.26 17.68
CA ASP A 799 4.60 -3.39 17.96
C ASP A 799 4.40 -1.97 17.44
N GLY A 800 4.74 -0.97 18.26
CA GLY A 800 4.76 0.44 17.86
C GLY A 800 3.39 1.07 17.54
N ASN A 801 2.27 0.43 17.86
CA ASN A 801 0.93 0.94 17.54
C ASN A 801 0.45 1.96 18.57
N THR A 802 -0.35 2.94 18.11
CA THR A 802 -1.15 3.81 18.98
C THR A 802 -2.58 3.30 19.01
N ILE A 803 -3.03 2.77 20.15
CA ILE A 803 -4.36 2.19 20.33
C ILE A 803 -5.11 3.02 21.36
N ARG A 804 -6.18 3.72 20.97
CA ARG A 804 -6.78 4.73 21.88
C ARG A 804 -8.27 4.98 21.71
N ASP A 805 -8.86 5.53 22.76
CA ASP A 805 -10.21 6.11 22.75
C ASP A 805 -11.31 5.13 22.31
N HIS A 806 -11.09 3.83 22.52
CA HIS A 806 -12.11 2.82 22.28
C HIS A 806 -13.15 2.83 23.39
N THR A 807 -14.38 2.40 23.08
CA THR A 807 -15.35 2.17 24.15
C THR A 807 -14.89 1.05 25.08
N GLY A 808 -14.21 0.01 24.58
CA GLY A 808 -13.64 -1.07 25.38
C GLY A 808 -12.12 -1.18 25.29
N PRO A 809 -11.53 -2.37 25.55
CA PRO A 809 -10.09 -2.50 25.71
C PRO A 809 -9.30 -2.21 24.43
N GLY A 810 -8.06 -1.77 24.60
CA GLY A 810 -7.13 -1.56 23.49
C GLY A 810 -6.74 -2.89 22.85
N VAL A 811 -6.30 -3.85 23.66
CA VAL A 811 -6.03 -5.23 23.21
C VAL A 811 -6.77 -6.19 24.13
N TYR A 812 -7.40 -7.21 23.54
CA TYR A 812 -8.10 -8.27 24.26
C TYR A 812 -7.77 -9.64 23.69
N THR A 813 -7.31 -10.54 24.54
CA THR A 813 -6.99 -11.93 24.20
C THR A 813 -7.98 -12.86 24.88
N VAL A 814 -8.52 -13.82 24.14
CA VAL A 814 -9.43 -14.83 24.68
C VAL A 814 -8.63 -15.91 25.42
N ASN A 815 -8.72 -15.93 26.75
CA ASN A 815 -8.06 -16.94 27.60
C ASN A 815 -9.01 -18.10 27.99
N SER A 816 -9.85 -18.58 27.07
CA SER A 816 -10.97 -19.49 27.41
C SER A 816 -10.56 -20.93 27.70
N VAL A 817 -9.36 -21.38 27.31
CA VAL A 817 -9.02 -22.81 27.37
C VAL A 817 -8.65 -23.27 28.79
N GLU A 818 -8.03 -22.41 29.62
CA GLU A 818 -7.70 -22.77 31.01
C GLU A 818 -8.92 -22.94 31.92
N ASN A 819 -9.99 -22.17 31.70
CA ASN A 819 -11.18 -22.20 32.56
C ASN A 819 -12.19 -23.28 32.15
N ALA A 820 -12.26 -23.64 30.86
CA ALA A 820 -13.10 -24.73 30.39
C ALA A 820 -12.52 -26.12 30.75
N LEU A 821 -11.21 -26.31 30.62
CA LEU A 821 -10.54 -27.58 30.92
C LEU A 821 -10.57 -27.96 32.41
N LYS A 822 -10.63 -26.98 33.33
CA LYS A 822 -10.78 -27.26 34.77
C LYS A 822 -12.14 -27.87 35.17
N LYS A 823 -13.15 -27.82 34.28
CA LYS A 823 -14.52 -28.33 34.55
C LYS A 823 -14.86 -29.62 33.80
N ILE A 824 -14.02 -30.10 32.87
CA ILE A 824 -14.32 -31.29 32.09
C ILE A 824 -13.86 -32.53 32.86
N ASN A 825 -14.85 -33.25 33.37
CA ASN A 825 -14.73 -34.52 34.05
C ASN A 825 -13.98 -35.55 33.18
N LYS A 826 -13.04 -36.29 33.77
CA LYS A 826 -12.08 -37.21 33.12
C LYS A 826 -12.65 -38.30 32.19
N ASN A 827 -13.97 -38.44 32.02
CA ASN A 827 -14.57 -39.65 31.44
C ASN A 827 -15.39 -39.46 30.14
N LYS A 828 -15.46 -38.27 29.52
CA LYS A 828 -15.98 -38.11 28.14
C LYS A 828 -15.37 -36.89 27.42
N PRO A 829 -14.52 -37.06 26.40
CA PRO A 829 -14.01 -35.95 25.60
C PRO A 829 -14.95 -35.71 24.40
N GLU A 830 -16.19 -35.30 24.64
CA GLU A 830 -17.01 -34.72 23.57
C GLU A 830 -16.85 -33.20 23.65
N VAL A 831 -15.73 -32.72 23.12
CA VAL A 831 -15.48 -31.28 22.96
C VAL A 831 -16.02 -30.88 21.59
N SER A 832 -17.35 -30.76 21.46
CA SER A 832 -18.00 -30.42 20.18
C SER A 832 -17.96 -28.93 19.84
N ASP A 833 -17.52 -28.06 20.75
CA ASP A 833 -17.61 -26.60 20.59
C ASP A 833 -16.25 -25.86 20.65
N CYS A 834 -15.14 -26.58 20.58
CA CYS A 834 -13.81 -25.96 20.50
C CYS A 834 -13.18 -26.22 19.14
N PHE A 835 -12.67 -25.16 18.51
CA PHE A 835 -11.92 -25.10 17.25
C PHE A 835 -10.59 -25.89 17.27
N VAL A 836 -10.60 -27.13 17.75
CA VAL A 836 -9.46 -28.04 17.83
C VAL A 836 -9.36 -28.79 16.50
N GLY A 837 -8.18 -28.81 15.89
CA GLY A 837 -7.99 -29.51 14.61
C GLY A 837 -8.19 -31.02 14.74
N ASN A 838 -8.58 -31.68 13.66
CA ASN A 838 -8.54 -33.15 13.59
C ASN A 838 -7.14 -33.64 14.00
N GLY A 839 -7.05 -34.40 15.09
CA GLY A 839 -5.81 -34.97 15.63
C GLY A 839 -5.19 -34.21 16.82
N GLU A 840 -5.67 -33.02 17.17
CA GLU A 840 -5.22 -32.31 18.37
C GLU A 840 -6.11 -32.68 19.57
N ILE A 841 -5.50 -33.13 20.66
CA ILE A 841 -6.21 -33.60 21.87
C ILE A 841 -6.19 -32.52 22.99
N LEU A 842 -5.43 -31.44 22.78
CA LEU A 842 -5.19 -30.36 23.73
C LEU A 842 -5.32 -29.00 23.04
N GLY A 843 -6.29 -28.19 23.47
CA GLY A 843 -6.33 -26.78 23.08
C GLY A 843 -5.29 -25.98 23.85
N TYR A 844 -4.43 -25.26 23.17
CA TYR A 844 -3.54 -24.26 23.77
C TYR A 844 -3.56 -22.99 22.90
N SER A 845 -3.50 -21.81 23.52
CA SER A 845 -3.37 -20.55 22.78
C SER A 845 -1.99 -19.98 23.05
N ARG A 846 -1.21 -19.72 22.00
CA ARG A 846 0.01 -18.92 22.11
C ARG A 846 -0.39 -17.48 22.44
N PRO A 847 0.16 -16.87 23.51
CA PRO A 847 -0.09 -15.47 23.78
C PRO A 847 0.49 -14.61 22.66
N PRO A 848 -0.14 -13.47 22.34
CA PRO A 848 0.45 -12.52 21.40
C PRO A 848 1.74 -11.92 21.97
N ILE A 849 2.67 -11.59 21.09
CA ILE A 849 3.87 -10.83 21.44
C ILE A 849 3.49 -9.35 21.37
N ILE A 850 3.31 -8.72 22.53
CA ILE A 850 2.99 -7.30 22.65
C ILE A 850 4.21 -6.59 23.20
N THR A 851 4.80 -5.71 22.40
CA THR A 851 5.99 -4.96 22.82
C THR A 851 5.61 -3.73 23.65
N SER A 852 6.57 -3.21 24.42
CA SER A 852 6.40 -2.02 25.26
C SER A 852 6.29 -0.70 24.48
N THR A 853 6.55 -0.70 23.17
CA THR A 853 6.43 0.51 22.32
C THR A 853 5.00 0.83 21.90
N ASN A 854 4.05 -0.06 22.16
CA ASN A 854 2.64 0.25 21.91
C ASN A 854 2.13 1.28 22.92
N VAL A 855 1.41 2.28 22.43
CA VAL A 855 0.81 3.34 23.25
C VAL A 855 -0.67 3.06 23.40
N LEU A 856 -1.10 2.66 24.60
CA LEU A 856 -2.50 2.47 24.94
C LEU A 856 -3.01 3.67 25.75
N ARG A 857 -4.05 4.37 25.27
CA ARG A 857 -4.61 5.55 25.97
C ARG A 857 -6.13 5.51 25.97
N ASN A 858 -6.76 5.87 27.09
CA ASN A 858 -8.22 6.01 27.19
C ASN A 858 -9.05 4.76 26.82
N ASN A 859 -8.50 3.55 26.96
CA ASN A 859 -9.17 2.29 26.60
C ASN A 859 -9.80 1.56 27.81
N ASP A 860 -9.65 2.09 29.01
CA ASP A 860 -10.09 1.42 30.25
C ASP A 860 -11.57 1.68 30.58
N LYS A 861 -12.25 2.52 29.80
CA LYS A 861 -13.63 2.97 30.05
C LYS A 861 -14.72 2.04 29.46
N GLY A 862 -14.46 0.73 29.42
CA GLY A 862 -15.37 -0.31 28.92
C GLY A 862 -16.56 -0.68 29.80
N THR A 863 -16.67 -0.10 31.00
CA THR A 863 -17.72 -0.45 31.97
C THR A 863 -18.60 0.73 32.38
N GLN A 864 -18.45 1.91 31.77
CA GLN A 864 -19.16 3.13 32.18
C GLN A 864 -20.36 3.37 31.27
N HIS A 865 -21.54 3.58 31.86
CA HIS A 865 -22.79 3.73 31.14
C HIS A 865 -22.82 5.08 30.37
N PRO A 866 -23.58 5.23 29.26
CA PRO A 866 -23.66 6.47 28.47
C PRO A 866 -23.88 7.76 29.25
N ASN A 867 -24.59 7.69 30.38
CA ASN A 867 -24.85 8.84 31.23
C ASN A 867 -23.60 9.33 31.99
N ASP A 868 -22.49 8.59 31.98
CA ASP A 868 -21.31 8.87 32.81
C ASP A 868 -20.22 9.65 32.06
N VAL A 869 -20.12 9.58 30.72
CA VAL A 869 -19.06 10.26 29.95
C VAL A 869 -19.51 10.58 28.52
N VAL A 870 -20.25 11.66 28.30
CA VAL A 870 -20.41 12.23 26.95
C VAL A 870 -19.35 13.30 26.76
N ARG A 871 -18.23 12.96 26.12
CA ARG A 871 -17.27 13.98 25.63
C ARG A 871 -17.69 14.39 24.22
N LEU A 872 -18.09 15.65 24.08
CA LEU A 872 -18.28 16.29 22.78
C LEU A 872 -16.90 16.48 22.13
N ILE A 873 -16.68 15.85 20.98
CA ILE A 873 -15.50 16.08 20.15
C ILE A 873 -15.87 17.14 19.11
N GLU A 874 -15.11 18.23 19.03
CA GLU A 874 -15.24 19.30 18.02
C GLU A 874 -14.71 18.86 16.65
N ALA A 875 -15.26 17.77 16.11
CA ALA A 875 -14.88 17.23 14.83
C ALA A 875 -16.12 16.82 14.04
N CYS A 876 -16.02 16.78 12.72
CA CYS A 876 -17.08 16.22 11.90
C CYS A 876 -17.40 14.78 12.35
N SER A 877 -18.67 14.48 12.60
CA SER A 877 -19.16 13.16 13.01
C SER A 877 -18.92 12.05 11.97
N PHE A 878 -18.60 12.42 10.73
CA PHE A 878 -18.24 11.51 9.65
C PHE A 878 -16.72 11.44 9.46
N CYS A 879 -16.11 12.45 8.83
CA CYS A 879 -14.70 12.41 8.44
C CYS A 879 -13.70 12.77 9.56
N ARG A 880 -14.19 13.14 10.75
CA ARG A 880 -13.37 13.57 11.90
C ARG A 880 -12.45 14.76 11.64
N HIS A 881 -12.62 15.49 10.53
CA HIS A 881 -11.94 16.77 10.33
C HIS A 881 -12.33 17.74 11.44
N ILE A 882 -11.32 18.22 12.17
CA ILE A 882 -11.46 19.25 13.20
C ILE A 882 -11.60 20.58 12.48
N SER A 883 -12.70 21.28 12.77
CA SER A 883 -12.97 22.59 12.18
C SER A 883 -13.81 23.38 13.16
N HIS A 884 -13.55 24.67 13.24
CA HIS A 884 -14.32 25.59 14.08
C HIS A 884 -15.69 25.93 13.46
N ASN A 885 -15.95 25.57 12.19
CA ASN A 885 -17.17 25.92 11.45
C ASN A 885 -18.01 24.68 11.04
N LEU A 886 -18.38 23.83 12.01
CA LEU A 886 -19.19 22.63 11.76
C LEU A 886 -20.70 22.94 11.73
N LYS A 887 -21.42 22.32 10.80
CA LYS A 887 -22.89 22.39 10.71
C LYS A 887 -23.54 21.29 11.56
N PHE A 888 -24.55 21.63 12.35
CA PHE A 888 -25.31 20.66 13.13
C PHE A 888 -26.38 19.94 12.30
N CYS A 889 -26.69 18.70 12.67
CA CYS A 889 -27.86 18.01 12.17
C CYS A 889 -29.13 18.81 12.51
N SER A 890 -29.94 19.15 11.50
CA SER A 890 -31.16 19.94 11.68
C SER A 890 -32.21 19.30 12.58
N LYS A 891 -32.20 17.95 12.70
CA LYS A 891 -33.17 17.19 13.51
C LYS A 891 -32.71 17.01 14.96
N CYS A 892 -31.63 16.27 15.18
CA CYS A 892 -31.18 15.97 16.55
C CYS A 892 -30.32 17.06 17.19
N LYS A 893 -29.78 17.99 16.40
CA LYS A 893 -28.84 19.05 16.83
C LYS A 893 -27.59 18.58 17.58
N LYS A 894 -27.24 17.28 17.50
CA LYS A 894 -26.09 16.68 18.21
C LYS A 894 -24.93 16.28 17.29
N ALA A 895 -25.21 15.74 16.10
CA ALA A 895 -24.15 15.42 15.14
C ALA A 895 -23.71 16.66 14.37
N THR A 896 -22.41 16.75 14.07
CA THR A 896 -21.72 17.89 13.45
C THR A 896 -21.07 17.48 12.12
N TYR A 897 -21.04 18.36 11.13
CA TYR A 897 -20.55 18.05 9.78
C TYR A 897 -19.74 19.20 9.17
N CYS A 898 -18.59 18.89 8.57
CA CYS A 898 -17.81 19.89 7.81
C CYS A 898 -18.42 20.18 6.43
N SER A 899 -19.19 19.24 5.86
CA SER A 899 -19.85 19.40 4.56
C SER A 899 -21.19 18.65 4.48
N LYS A 900 -22.04 19.03 3.52
CA LYS A 900 -23.29 18.33 3.20
C LYS A 900 -23.02 16.90 2.73
N GLU A 901 -21.91 16.68 2.04
CA GLU A 901 -21.50 15.35 1.58
C GLU A 901 -21.22 14.42 2.76
N CYS A 902 -20.46 14.89 3.76
CA CYS A 902 -20.22 14.15 5.00
C CYS A 902 -21.51 13.82 5.73
N GLN A 903 -22.48 14.74 5.75
CA GLN A 903 -23.80 14.50 6.32
C GLN A 903 -24.55 13.39 5.56
N THR A 904 -24.58 13.43 4.23
CA THR A 904 -25.25 12.42 3.39
C THR A 904 -24.64 11.03 3.60
N LYS A 905 -23.31 10.93 3.61
CA LYS A 905 -22.59 9.66 3.83
C LYS A 905 -22.86 9.10 5.23
N HIS A 906 -22.81 9.94 6.26
CA HIS A 906 -23.11 9.52 7.63
C HIS A 906 -24.58 9.20 7.87
N TRP A 907 -25.51 9.77 7.09
CA TRP A 907 -26.95 9.64 7.33
C TRP A 907 -27.44 8.19 7.35
N LEU A 908 -26.84 7.29 6.57
CA LEU A 908 -27.17 5.86 6.56
C LEU A 908 -27.10 5.24 7.96
N GLN A 909 -26.11 5.65 8.75
CA GLN A 909 -25.87 5.21 10.12
C GLN A 909 -26.57 6.15 11.12
N HIS A 910 -26.41 7.46 10.94
CA HIS A 910 -26.91 8.47 11.84
C HIS A 910 -28.44 8.52 11.94
N LYS A 911 -29.20 8.18 10.89
CA LYS A 911 -30.68 8.30 10.89
C LYS A 911 -31.33 7.61 12.10
N HIS A 912 -30.80 6.46 12.52
CA HIS A 912 -31.32 5.69 13.63
C HIS A 912 -31.03 6.41 14.97
N MET A 913 -29.80 6.85 15.17
CA MET A 913 -29.42 7.66 16.33
C MET A 913 -30.13 9.01 16.36
N CYS A 914 -30.28 9.66 15.21
CA CYS A 914 -30.94 10.95 15.08
C CYS A 914 -32.39 10.90 15.54
N LYS A 915 -33.07 9.78 15.26
CA LYS A 915 -34.44 9.52 15.73
C LYS A 915 -34.49 9.34 17.25
N LEU A 916 -33.52 8.60 17.79
CA LEU A 916 -33.39 8.31 19.23
C LEU A 916 -33.02 9.53 20.07
N LEU A 917 -32.15 10.39 19.54
CA LEU A 917 -31.65 11.58 20.22
C LEU A 917 -32.67 12.74 20.28
N ASN A 918 -33.86 12.55 19.69
CA ASN A 918 -34.99 13.45 19.80
C ASN A 918 -35.78 13.16 21.10
N SER A 919 -36.32 14.19 21.76
CA SER A 919 -36.58 14.24 23.21
C SER A 919 -37.61 13.29 23.85
N SER A 920 -38.21 12.34 23.13
CA SER A 920 -39.21 11.42 23.71
C SER A 920 -39.46 10.19 22.82
N TYR A 921 -38.50 9.26 22.74
CA TYR A 921 -38.64 8.08 21.89
C TYR A 921 -38.91 6.79 22.68
N VAL A 922 -40.04 6.15 22.36
CA VAL A 922 -40.45 4.83 22.85
C VAL A 922 -40.44 3.83 21.68
N VAL A 923 -39.77 2.69 21.84
CA VAL A 923 -39.83 1.57 20.88
C VAL A 923 -40.91 0.60 21.34
N GLU A 924 -41.95 0.41 20.53
CA GLU A 924 -43.01 -0.56 20.80
C GLU A 924 -42.72 -1.87 20.05
N VAL A 925 -42.77 -3.00 20.74
CA VAL A 925 -42.57 -4.35 20.18
C VAL A 925 -43.80 -5.21 20.51
N PRO A 926 -44.55 -5.71 19.50
CA PRO A 926 -45.66 -6.62 19.73
C PRO A 926 -45.19 -7.95 20.34
N MET A 927 -45.95 -8.51 21.28
CA MET A 927 -45.64 -9.82 21.88
C MET A 927 -45.64 -10.97 20.86
N SER A 928 -46.29 -10.80 19.70
CA SER A 928 -46.26 -11.78 18.60
C SER A 928 -44.90 -11.90 17.91
N GLU A 929 -44.04 -10.89 18.02
CA GLU A 929 -42.68 -10.88 17.44
C GLU A 929 -41.62 -11.37 18.45
N ILE A 930 -42.04 -11.67 19.67
CA ILE A 930 -41.17 -12.00 20.80
C ILE A 930 -41.14 -13.51 21.01
N GLU A 931 -39.94 -14.05 21.10
CA GLU A 931 -39.72 -15.45 21.42
C GLU A 931 -39.12 -15.63 22.82
N PRO A 932 -39.45 -16.71 23.55
CA PRO A 932 -38.73 -17.10 24.75
C PRO A 932 -37.26 -17.37 24.43
N ASN A 933 -36.36 -16.88 25.27
CA ASN A 933 -34.93 -17.17 25.12
C ASN A 933 -34.60 -18.57 25.68
N ASN A 934 -34.91 -19.62 24.92
CA ASN A 934 -34.59 -21.00 25.26
C ASN A 934 -33.09 -21.26 25.00
N LEU A 935 -32.25 -20.96 25.97
CA LEU A 935 -30.85 -21.39 25.96
C LEU A 935 -30.78 -22.91 26.23
N GLY A 936 -30.90 -23.72 25.17
CA GLY A 936 -30.37 -25.09 25.17
C GLY A 936 -31.36 -26.26 25.15
N ALA A 937 -32.44 -26.22 24.37
CA ALA A 937 -33.07 -27.47 23.93
C ALA A 937 -33.40 -27.38 22.42
N PRO A 938 -32.81 -28.22 21.55
CA PRO A 938 -33.40 -28.42 20.24
C PRO A 938 -34.80 -29.03 20.44
N PRO A 939 -35.79 -28.71 19.58
CA PRO A 939 -37.10 -29.32 19.69
C PRO A 939 -36.95 -30.82 19.41
N GLY A 940 -36.96 -31.65 20.46
CA GLY A 940 -37.04 -33.10 20.32
C GLY A 940 -36.19 -33.96 21.27
N ASN A 941 -35.21 -33.44 22.02
CA ASN A 941 -34.37 -34.26 22.89
C ASN A 941 -34.49 -33.91 24.38
N ASN A 942 -35.30 -34.69 25.10
CA ASN A 942 -35.37 -34.72 26.57
C ASN A 942 -34.08 -35.32 27.16
N LYS A 943 -32.98 -34.57 27.19
CA LYS A 943 -31.86 -34.85 28.09
C LYS A 943 -31.77 -33.76 29.15
N PRO A 944 -32.15 -34.02 30.41
CA PRO A 944 -31.88 -33.10 31.50
C PRO A 944 -30.39 -33.17 31.81
N ASN A 945 -29.71 -32.02 31.87
CA ASN A 945 -28.37 -31.77 32.46
C ASN A 945 -27.35 -31.07 31.54
N MET A 946 -27.71 -29.92 30.96
CA MET A 946 -26.74 -28.83 30.85
C MET A 946 -27.09 -27.74 31.87
N LEU A 947 -26.28 -27.63 32.94
CA LEU A 947 -26.39 -26.55 33.90
C LEU A 947 -26.04 -25.22 33.19
N ASN A 948 -27.06 -24.43 32.88
CA ASN A 948 -26.94 -23.10 32.29
C ASN A 948 -26.36 -22.10 33.31
N ILE A 949 -25.04 -21.98 33.38
CA ILE A 949 -24.36 -21.01 34.25
C ILE A 949 -24.39 -19.63 33.56
N ARG A 950 -25.26 -18.72 34.02
CA ARG A 950 -25.16 -17.30 33.67
C ARG A 950 -24.14 -16.62 34.56
N THR A 951 -23.11 -16.05 33.96
CA THR A 951 -22.12 -15.23 34.69
C THR A 951 -22.64 -13.80 34.80
N PHE A 952 -22.86 -13.32 36.04
CA PHE A 952 -23.28 -11.95 36.32
C PHE A 952 -22.10 -11.12 36.83
N ASN A 953 -22.11 -9.81 36.52
CA ASN A 953 -21.09 -8.91 37.06
C ASN A 953 -21.36 -8.72 38.58
N PRO A 954 -20.36 -8.94 39.45
CA PRO A 954 -20.54 -8.81 40.91
C PRO A 954 -20.92 -7.40 41.38
N LYS A 955 -20.77 -6.38 40.53
CA LYS A 955 -21.20 -5.00 40.81
C LYS A 955 -22.71 -4.76 40.64
N LEU A 956 -23.47 -5.71 40.09
CA LEU A 956 -24.93 -5.61 39.93
C LEU A 956 -25.63 -5.93 41.25
N LYS A 957 -26.51 -5.04 41.70
CA LYS A 957 -27.26 -5.08 42.96
C LYS A 957 -28.68 -5.59 42.78
N GLY A 958 -28.93 -6.85 43.13
CA GLY A 958 -30.31 -7.38 43.21
C GLY A 958 -30.73 -8.27 42.05
N ILE A 959 -29.78 -8.74 41.23
CA ILE A 959 -30.03 -9.79 40.23
C ILE A 959 -30.66 -11.03 40.89
N LEU A 960 -31.68 -11.61 40.23
CA LEU A 960 -32.50 -12.71 40.76
C LEU A 960 -33.31 -12.38 42.02
N LYS A 961 -33.41 -11.11 42.41
CA LYS A 961 -34.23 -10.61 43.53
C LYS A 961 -35.31 -9.66 43.00
N GLY A 962 -36.39 -9.47 43.77
CA GLY A 962 -37.50 -8.56 43.43
C GLY A 962 -38.76 -9.24 42.89
N THR A 963 -39.77 -8.44 42.53
CA THR A 963 -41.06 -8.91 42.01
C THR A 963 -41.05 -8.91 40.48
N PRO A 964 -41.47 -10.01 39.81
CA PRO A 964 -41.54 -10.06 38.34
C PRO A 964 -42.46 -8.96 37.78
N PRO A 965 -42.17 -8.43 36.58
CA PRO A 965 -42.98 -7.37 36.00
C PRO A 965 -44.39 -7.87 35.65
N ASP A 966 -45.41 -7.19 36.16
CA ASP A 966 -46.82 -7.52 35.94
C ASP A 966 -47.26 -7.09 34.54
N ARG A 967 -47.69 -8.07 33.73
CA ARG A 967 -48.18 -7.86 32.36
C ARG A 967 -49.45 -7.01 32.28
N ARG A 968 -50.23 -6.93 33.36
CA ARG A 968 -51.44 -6.10 33.44
C ARG A 968 -51.12 -4.67 33.90
N SER A 969 -49.91 -4.44 34.40
CA SER A 969 -49.48 -3.14 34.90
C SER A 969 -48.73 -2.33 33.84
N CYS A 970 -48.99 -1.02 33.79
CA CYS A 970 -48.20 -0.07 32.99
C CYS A 970 -46.98 0.48 33.73
N LYS A 971 -46.65 -0.07 34.92
CA LYS A 971 -45.49 0.36 35.71
C LYS A 971 -44.19 0.12 34.93
N ARG A 972 -43.27 1.08 35.01
CA ARG A 972 -41.93 0.96 34.41
C ARG A 972 -41.06 0.02 35.24
N PHE A 973 -40.27 -0.80 34.56
CA PHE A 973 -39.24 -1.68 35.12
C PHE A 973 -37.99 -1.63 34.25
N ILE A 974 -36.86 -2.17 34.72
CA ILE A 974 -35.58 -2.09 34.00
C ILE A 974 -35.33 -3.40 33.23
N VAL A 975 -34.90 -3.29 31.98
CA VAL A 975 -34.52 -4.42 31.10
C VAL A 975 -33.13 -4.23 30.49
N LYS A 976 -32.43 -5.34 30.31
CA LYS A 976 -31.06 -5.40 29.82
C LYS A 976 -31.18 -5.92 28.42
N ILE A 977 -30.67 -5.15 27.48
CA ILE A 977 -30.69 -5.47 26.07
C ILE A 977 -29.25 -5.77 25.66
N GLN A 978 -29.03 -6.93 25.07
CA GLN A 978 -27.73 -7.39 24.61
C GLN A 978 -27.75 -7.60 23.09
N SER A 979 -26.69 -7.18 22.40
CA SER A 979 -26.61 -7.19 20.93
C SER A 979 -26.59 -8.57 20.26
N GLY A 980 -26.47 -9.66 21.03
CA GLY A 980 -26.45 -11.05 20.54
C GLY A 980 -25.62 -11.97 21.45
N LYS A 981 -25.35 -13.21 21.00
CA LYS A 981 -24.41 -14.14 21.66
C LYS A 981 -22.97 -13.91 21.20
N GLU A 982 -22.01 -14.56 21.87
CA GLU A 982 -20.61 -14.56 21.43
C GLU A 982 -20.47 -15.35 20.12
N TYR A 983 -19.53 -14.95 19.24
CA TYR A 983 -19.23 -15.57 17.92
C TYR A 983 -20.35 -15.55 16.88
N GLU A 984 -21.53 -15.10 17.26
CA GLU A 984 -22.62 -14.84 16.33
C GLU A 984 -22.34 -13.61 15.46
N PHE A 985 -22.57 -13.72 14.14
CA PHE A 985 -22.48 -12.59 13.20
C PHE A 985 -23.24 -11.36 13.70
N TYR A 986 -22.65 -10.17 13.63
CA TYR A 986 -23.29 -8.94 14.09
C TYR A 986 -24.07 -8.30 12.95
N HIS A 987 -25.38 -8.10 13.13
CA HIS A 987 -26.21 -7.51 12.09
C HIS A 987 -27.42 -6.81 12.71
N PRO A 988 -27.87 -5.66 12.19
CA PRO A 988 -29.02 -4.93 12.74
C PRO A 988 -30.33 -5.73 12.86
N ASN A 989 -30.48 -6.78 12.04
CA ASN A 989 -31.64 -7.68 12.06
C ASN A 989 -31.46 -8.91 12.99
N LYS A 990 -30.38 -9.00 13.76
CA LYS A 990 -30.17 -10.10 14.71
C LYS A 990 -31.10 -9.98 15.90
N LYS A 991 -31.38 -11.13 16.51
CA LYS A 991 -32.16 -11.22 17.74
C LYS A 991 -31.35 -10.63 18.89
N LEU A 992 -31.90 -9.58 19.50
CA LEU A 992 -31.43 -9.02 20.76
C LEU A 992 -31.89 -9.92 21.89
N ILE A 993 -31.01 -10.14 22.86
CA ILE A 993 -31.37 -10.86 24.09
C ILE A 993 -31.81 -9.83 25.10
N VAL A 994 -33.02 -9.98 25.63
CA VAL A 994 -33.63 -9.04 26.58
C VAL A 994 -34.11 -9.77 27.82
N TYR A 995 -33.67 -9.32 28.99
CA TYR A 995 -34.21 -9.82 30.26
C TYR A 995 -34.35 -8.75 31.33
N ASP A 996 -35.22 -8.99 32.30
CA ASP A 996 -35.42 -8.14 33.48
C ASP A 996 -34.54 -8.58 34.68
N GLN A 997 -34.57 -7.82 35.77
CA GLN A 997 -33.76 -8.09 36.97
C GLN A 997 -34.08 -9.44 37.64
N THR A 998 -35.34 -9.90 37.57
CA THR A 998 -35.77 -11.21 38.11
C THR A 998 -35.48 -12.38 37.17
N VAL A 999 -35.14 -12.11 35.91
CA VAL A 999 -34.93 -13.09 34.83
C VAL A 999 -36.20 -13.92 34.53
N LYS A 1000 -37.38 -13.47 34.99
CA LYS A 1000 -38.67 -14.08 34.65
C LYS A 1000 -39.18 -13.61 33.29
N LEU A 1001 -38.85 -12.39 32.91
CA LEU A 1001 -38.92 -11.94 31.53
C LEU A 1001 -37.54 -12.21 30.90
N ASP A 1002 -37.46 -13.21 30.04
CA ASP A 1002 -36.25 -13.55 29.28
C ASP A 1002 -36.62 -13.96 27.86
N ILE A 1003 -36.33 -13.06 26.93
CA ILE A 1003 -36.89 -13.06 25.60
C ILE A 1003 -35.85 -12.68 24.56
N GLN A 1004 -36.18 -12.95 23.29
CA GLN A 1004 -35.39 -12.53 22.15
C GLN A 1004 -36.28 -12.04 21.01
N PHE A 1005 -35.83 -11.00 20.30
CA PHE A 1005 -36.51 -10.46 19.12
C PHE A 1005 -35.55 -9.56 18.33
N SER A 1006 -35.83 -9.31 17.05
CA SER A 1006 -34.99 -8.45 16.20
C SER A 1006 -35.53 -7.02 16.16
N ASN A 1007 -34.69 -6.03 16.46
CA ASN A 1007 -35.06 -4.62 16.30
C ASN A 1007 -33.82 -3.77 15.99
N GLN A 1008 -33.75 -3.21 14.79
CA GLN A 1008 -32.60 -2.42 14.33
C GLN A 1008 -32.32 -1.20 15.21
N THR A 1009 -33.37 -0.54 15.71
CA THR A 1009 -33.23 0.70 16.48
C THR A 1009 -32.58 0.41 17.84
N LEU A 1010 -33.06 -0.62 18.54
CA LEU A 1010 -32.47 -1.06 19.80
C LEU A 1010 -31.08 -1.68 19.60
N TYR A 1011 -30.83 -2.34 18.47
CA TYR A 1011 -29.49 -2.83 18.12
C TYR A 1011 -28.49 -1.70 17.97
N HIS A 1012 -28.79 -0.68 17.16
CA HIS A 1012 -27.90 0.47 16.98
C HIS A 1012 -27.74 1.25 18.28
N LEU A 1013 -28.80 1.41 19.08
CA LEU A 1013 -28.69 2.01 20.41
C LEU A 1013 -27.72 1.23 21.30
N CYS A 1014 -27.78 -0.10 21.29
CA CYS A 1014 -26.87 -0.96 22.04
C CYS A 1014 -25.42 -0.88 21.50
N MET A 1015 -25.24 -0.79 20.18
CA MET A 1015 -23.89 -0.67 19.60
C MET A 1015 -23.25 0.69 19.84
N GLU A 1016 -24.04 1.76 19.87
CA GLU A 1016 -23.55 3.12 20.08
C GLU A 1016 -23.39 3.46 21.55
N CYS A 1017 -24.40 3.13 22.36
CA CYS A 1017 -24.50 3.53 23.75
C CYS A 1017 -24.32 2.34 24.72
N GLY A 1018 -24.17 1.11 24.24
CA GLY A 1018 -23.95 -0.02 25.14
C GLY A 1018 -22.56 0.02 25.80
N VAL A 1019 -22.44 -0.76 26.88
CA VAL A 1019 -21.18 -1.04 27.57
C VAL A 1019 -20.75 -2.48 27.33
N LEU A 1020 -19.46 -2.76 27.48
CA LEU A 1020 -18.99 -4.15 27.53
C LEU A 1020 -19.24 -4.73 28.93
N ALA A 1021 -19.52 -6.04 28.99
CA ALA A 1021 -19.63 -6.74 30.27
C ALA A 1021 -18.26 -6.91 30.95
N GLY A 1022 -18.25 -7.38 32.20
CA GLY A 1022 -17.03 -7.59 33.00
C GLY A 1022 -15.98 -8.48 32.32
N GLU A 1023 -16.39 -9.45 31.51
CA GLU A 1023 -15.48 -10.32 30.73
C GLU A 1023 -15.05 -9.72 29.38
N LYS A 1024 -15.36 -8.42 29.11
CA LYS A 1024 -15.02 -7.70 27.86
C LYS A 1024 -15.37 -8.48 26.59
N LEU A 1025 -16.50 -9.21 26.63
CA LEU A 1025 -17.02 -10.03 25.54
C LEU A 1025 -17.34 -9.17 24.30
N THR A 1026 -17.43 -9.83 23.15
CA THR A 1026 -17.80 -9.24 21.85
C THR A 1026 -19.21 -8.59 21.81
N THR A 1027 -19.98 -8.61 22.89
CA THR A 1027 -21.38 -8.18 22.92
C THR A 1027 -21.57 -6.96 23.82
N LYS A 1028 -22.06 -5.85 23.24
CA LYS A 1028 -22.47 -4.66 23.98
C LYS A 1028 -23.82 -4.88 24.65
N LYS A 1029 -24.02 -4.22 25.78
CA LYS A 1029 -25.21 -4.31 26.62
C LYS A 1029 -25.67 -2.92 27.02
N ILE A 1030 -26.96 -2.67 26.95
CA ILE A 1030 -27.56 -1.41 27.42
C ILE A 1030 -28.72 -1.72 28.35
N PHE A 1031 -28.95 -0.82 29.30
CA PHE A 1031 -30.02 -0.91 30.26
C PHE A 1031 -31.07 0.15 29.90
N CYS A 1032 -32.33 -0.26 29.80
CA CYS A 1032 -33.44 0.60 29.39
C CYS A 1032 -34.62 0.43 30.36
N TRP A 1033 -35.44 1.48 30.52
CA TRP A 1033 -36.75 1.29 31.12
C TRP A 1033 -37.68 0.62 30.12
N ALA A 1034 -38.54 -0.26 30.60
CA ALA A 1034 -39.60 -0.90 29.83
C ALA A 1034 -40.93 -0.86 30.58
N SER A 1035 -42.04 -0.99 29.86
CA SER A 1035 -43.38 -1.11 30.42
C SER A 1035 -44.27 -1.94 29.51
N PHE A 1036 -45.28 -2.60 30.07
CA PHE A 1036 -46.32 -3.25 29.29
C PHE A 1036 -47.42 -2.25 28.91
N LYS A 1037 -48.02 -2.44 27.73
CA LYS A 1037 -49.19 -1.69 27.24
C LYS A 1037 -50.22 -2.69 26.70
N ASN A 1038 -51.48 -2.26 26.58
CA ASN A 1038 -52.58 -3.06 26.04
C ASN A 1038 -52.75 -4.42 26.75
N ASN A 1039 -52.78 -4.43 28.09
CA ASN A 1039 -52.85 -5.64 28.92
C ASN A 1039 -51.74 -6.67 28.60
N GLY A 1040 -50.52 -6.17 28.32
CA GLY A 1040 -49.35 -7.01 28.09
C GLY A 1040 -49.20 -7.52 26.66
N LYS A 1041 -49.98 -7.02 25.69
CA LYS A 1041 -49.84 -7.37 24.26
C LYS A 1041 -48.66 -6.66 23.59
N THR A 1042 -48.16 -5.58 24.18
CA THR A 1042 -47.06 -4.79 23.63
C THR A 1042 -46.05 -4.48 24.73
N LEU A 1043 -44.77 -4.68 24.44
CA LEU A 1043 -43.66 -4.28 25.30
C LEU A 1043 -43.06 -2.98 24.77
N CYS A 1044 -43.02 -1.95 25.62
CA CYS A 1044 -42.52 -0.62 25.27
C CYS A 1044 -41.16 -0.40 25.91
N PHE A 1045 -40.15 0.01 25.14
CA PHE A 1045 -38.81 0.38 25.61
C PHE A 1045 -38.63 1.90 25.56
N HIS A 1046 -38.31 2.52 26.69
CA HIS A 1046 -38.11 3.96 26.81
C HIS A 1046 -36.62 4.28 26.67
N THR A 1047 -36.27 5.10 25.69
CA THR A 1047 -34.87 5.35 25.28
C THR A 1047 -34.37 6.77 25.59
N ASP A 1048 -35.25 7.61 26.16
CA ASP A 1048 -35.06 9.01 26.52
C ASP A 1048 -34.24 9.20 27.82
N ASN A 1049 -34.36 8.30 28.78
CA ASN A 1049 -33.64 8.35 30.06
C ASN A 1049 -33.15 6.96 30.47
N LEU A 1050 -31.93 6.59 30.10
CA LEU A 1050 -31.38 5.26 30.40
C LEU A 1050 -31.06 5.13 31.92
N PRO A 1051 -31.49 4.05 32.60
CA PRO A 1051 -31.16 3.83 34.02
C PRO A 1051 -29.66 3.62 34.26
N LYS A 1052 -29.16 3.99 35.45
CA LYS A 1052 -27.76 3.73 35.82
C LYS A 1052 -27.51 2.22 35.87
N PHE A 1053 -26.38 1.75 35.34
CA PHE A 1053 -26.11 0.31 35.30
C PHE A 1053 -25.90 -0.30 36.70
N GLN A 1054 -25.41 0.48 37.67
CA GLN A 1054 -25.17 0.03 39.04
C GLN A 1054 -26.46 -0.10 39.87
N THR A 1055 -27.56 0.50 39.42
CA THR A 1055 -28.88 0.37 40.06
C THR A 1055 -29.64 -0.88 39.61
N TRP A 1056 -29.02 -1.69 38.75
CA TRP A 1056 -29.46 -3.03 38.41
C TRP A 1056 -28.85 -4.05 39.36
#